data_AF-A0A1S9DDK1-F1
#
_entry.id   AF-A0A1S9DDK1-F1
#
_cell.length_a   1.000
_cell.length_b   1.000
_cell.length_c   1.000
_cell.angle_alpha   90.00
_cell.angle_beta   90.00
_cell.angle_gamma   90.00
#
_symmetry.space_group_name_H-M   'P 1'
#
loop_
_entity.id
_entity.type
_entity.pdbx_description
1 polymer ?
#
loop_
_entity_poly.entity_id
_entity_poly.type
_entity_poly.pdbx_seq_one_letter_code
_entity_poly.pdbx_strand_id
1 'polypeptide(L)'
;MASKTAFLVLDLQKGVTGQILDDSTPKRESYIDRLASVVKAAREKSIQIIHVKTAFRRDFPDLHPRNPSAQRVIPTGKYTEGDESVELHPAVAPHENDIVTTKRRVSAFVGSDLDVVLRSSRIENLVVVGLITSGAVLSTVRQAADLDYGLTVLEDLCLDRDQEVHDVLMKKVIAKQADVVGSEEWAVTAFFIWLGLVQAKLVRETLEFTWGVGSPDGVPRQMILTNGKYPGPDLVFDEDDDVEIHVINHMPFNTTVHWHGQSMESAPWSDGVPGLSQAPIQPNSSFVYKFKASPAGTFWYHSHFKNVMQDGQVGALYIRYKPDTPRPYSMIAQDATEVAQMQHAEANSNLVLITDWTHFTAKEYFQAEIDSGLNLFCVDSILVNGKGSVYCPGAEYMQSLIGPQIALVLEGTNLTDRGCLVPSLHNVQGSWPNQKPDAVPSSMHNNCTPSDGGVPIIEVDAKDGWASLNFIGAQAQKGTTFSVDNHPMWIYEVDGQFVEPRQYEMVGMYNGARYSALVKLNQTPGDYAIRITDNGGDQVISGYAILSYRAANTTENGTRPQAQIGPTTKGYIDYAGQNTSASVRHLNYTTNLPAFNVPLPPAFADLTLKTNMTRVNSSYQWSIGNGVLYEPEVTADTPLMFEKQPLDVIPSNFTLQTLNNTWVDIIIQIISDPEMDPIHPPHPIHKHGNRAYIIGDGMGVFNWSTVYEGMLERPDLFYLNKPALRDTFVTNTLTAALDGGVWIAIRYHVSGPFPSLLHCHITTHQEGGMALALLDGIDVWSELPTAAEVVRLQNADGPVG
;
A
#
# COMPACT_ATOMS: atom_id res chain seq x y z
N MET A 1 -4.95 -24.84 -12.43
CA MET A 1 -5.26 -25.92 -11.47
C MET A 1 -6.72 -26.33 -11.65
N ALA A 2 -7.08 -27.58 -11.36
CA ALA A 2 -8.49 -27.99 -11.36
C ALA A 2 -9.23 -27.28 -10.21
N SER A 3 -10.47 -26.83 -10.46
CA SER A 3 -11.31 -26.20 -9.43
C SER A 3 -11.54 -27.16 -8.27
N LYS A 4 -11.41 -26.68 -7.04
CA LYS A 4 -11.78 -27.43 -5.82
C LYS A 4 -13.30 -27.41 -5.54
N THR A 5 -14.08 -26.86 -6.47
CA THR A 5 -15.53 -26.72 -6.36
C THR A 5 -16.21 -27.56 -7.44
N ALA A 6 -17.27 -28.28 -7.05
CA ALA A 6 -18.17 -28.96 -7.99
C ALA A 6 -19.56 -28.33 -7.98
N PHE A 7 -20.18 -28.26 -9.16
CA PHE A 7 -21.55 -27.78 -9.36
C PHE A 7 -22.49 -28.98 -9.54
N LEU A 8 -23.30 -29.26 -8.52
CA LEU A 8 -24.21 -30.40 -8.48
C LEU A 8 -25.59 -30.01 -9.01
N VAL A 9 -26.02 -30.66 -10.10
CA VAL A 9 -27.35 -30.50 -10.68
C VAL A 9 -28.20 -31.71 -10.33
N LEU A 10 -29.13 -31.56 -9.39
CA LEU A 10 -29.91 -32.69 -8.85
C LEU A 10 -31.28 -32.83 -9.52
N ASP A 11 -31.55 -34.03 -10.05
CA ASP A 11 -32.87 -34.50 -10.50
C ASP A 11 -33.52 -33.64 -11.60
N LEU A 12 -32.73 -33.00 -12.46
CA LEU A 12 -33.19 -32.30 -13.68
C LEU A 12 -33.45 -33.26 -14.86
N GLN A 13 -34.12 -34.37 -14.59
CA GLN A 13 -34.51 -35.37 -15.58
C GLN A 13 -36.00 -35.25 -15.93
N LYS A 14 -36.37 -35.66 -17.16
CA LYS A 14 -37.74 -35.52 -17.70
C LYS A 14 -38.83 -36.01 -16.76
N GLY A 15 -38.59 -37.12 -16.07
CA GLY A 15 -39.54 -37.69 -15.11
C GLY A 15 -39.87 -36.77 -13.93
N VAL A 16 -38.90 -35.98 -13.46
CA VAL A 16 -39.04 -35.05 -12.34
C VAL A 16 -39.47 -33.67 -12.82
N THR A 17 -38.88 -33.16 -13.90
CA THR A 17 -39.27 -31.88 -14.48
C THR A 17 -40.74 -31.90 -14.89
N GLY A 18 -41.24 -32.99 -15.48
CA GLY A 18 -42.65 -33.13 -15.83
C GLY A 18 -43.62 -33.18 -14.65
N GLN A 19 -43.13 -33.23 -13.40
CA GLN A 19 -43.95 -33.19 -12.19
C GLN A 19 -43.91 -31.85 -11.45
N ILE A 20 -42.89 -31.03 -11.67
CA ILE A 20 -42.67 -29.76 -10.94
C ILE A 20 -42.67 -28.55 -11.88
N LEU A 21 -42.24 -28.75 -13.11
CA LEU A 21 -42.14 -27.76 -14.17
C LEU A 21 -43.14 -28.13 -15.27
N ASP A 22 -44.41 -28.34 -14.91
CA ASP A 22 -45.46 -28.53 -15.89
C ASP A 22 -46.00 -27.18 -16.40
N ASP A 23 -46.97 -27.19 -17.31
CA ASP A 23 -47.50 -25.97 -17.92
C ASP A 23 -48.24 -25.06 -16.91
N SER A 24 -48.56 -25.57 -15.72
CA SER A 24 -49.19 -24.80 -14.63
C SER A 24 -48.19 -24.14 -13.69
N THR A 25 -46.90 -24.48 -13.78
CA THR A 25 -45.85 -23.91 -12.93
C THR A 25 -45.58 -22.44 -13.28
N PRO A 26 -45.81 -21.49 -12.34
CA PRO A 26 -45.46 -20.10 -12.57
C PRO A 26 -43.97 -19.95 -12.83
N LYS A 27 -43.59 -19.14 -13.83
CA LYS A 27 -42.18 -18.81 -14.14
C LYS A 27 -41.31 -20.00 -14.59
N ARG A 28 -41.92 -21.07 -15.13
CA ARG A 28 -41.20 -22.24 -15.67
C ARG A 28 -40.10 -21.88 -16.67
N GLU A 29 -40.41 -21.07 -17.68
CA GLU A 29 -39.43 -20.67 -18.71
C GLU A 29 -38.26 -19.90 -18.08
N SER A 30 -38.55 -18.96 -17.18
CA SER A 30 -37.50 -18.18 -16.52
C SER A 30 -36.68 -18.98 -15.49
N TYR A 31 -37.18 -20.10 -14.97
CA TYR A 31 -36.36 -21.04 -14.19
C TYR A 31 -35.36 -21.77 -15.09
N ILE A 32 -35.84 -22.34 -16.20
CA ILE A 32 -35.00 -23.11 -17.13
C ILE A 32 -33.92 -22.21 -17.75
N ASP A 33 -34.26 -20.99 -18.14
CA ASP A 33 -33.31 -20.03 -18.71
C ASP A 33 -32.24 -19.61 -17.70
N ARG A 34 -32.63 -19.34 -16.45
CA ARG A 34 -31.67 -19.02 -15.37
C ARG A 34 -30.74 -20.18 -15.08
N LEU A 35 -31.27 -21.40 -14.99
CA LEU A 35 -30.46 -22.59 -14.76
C LEU A 35 -29.45 -22.81 -15.90
N ALA A 36 -29.88 -22.70 -17.15
CA ALA A 36 -29.00 -22.84 -18.32
C ALA A 36 -27.90 -21.76 -18.32
N SER A 37 -28.24 -20.51 -17.97
CA SER A 37 -27.29 -19.41 -17.83
C SER A 37 -26.23 -19.69 -16.75
N VAL A 38 -26.64 -20.19 -15.59
CA VAL A 38 -25.73 -20.46 -14.46
C VAL A 38 -24.86 -21.69 -14.70
N VAL A 39 -25.41 -22.74 -15.34
CA VAL A 39 -24.63 -23.89 -15.80
C VAL A 39 -23.57 -23.45 -16.82
N LYS A 40 -23.94 -22.56 -17.77
CA LYS A 40 -22.98 -21.98 -18.72
C LYS A 40 -21.89 -21.19 -17.99
N ALA A 41 -22.25 -20.36 -17.02
CA ALA A 41 -21.29 -19.60 -16.21
C ALA A 41 -20.34 -20.51 -15.41
N ALA A 42 -20.84 -21.62 -14.86
CA ALA A 42 -20.01 -22.61 -14.18
C ALA A 42 -19.01 -23.29 -15.13
N ARG A 43 -19.43 -23.60 -16.37
CA ARG A 43 -18.55 -24.16 -17.41
C ARG A 43 -17.45 -23.19 -17.83
N GLU A 44 -17.79 -21.92 -18.06
CA GLU A 44 -16.83 -20.88 -18.43
C GLU A 44 -15.72 -20.71 -17.38
N LYS A 45 -16.02 -21.02 -16.11
CA LYS A 45 -15.08 -20.98 -14.98
C LYS A 45 -14.39 -22.31 -14.68
N SER A 46 -14.52 -23.31 -15.55
CA SER A 46 -13.93 -24.65 -15.37
C SER A 46 -14.32 -25.31 -14.04
N ILE A 47 -15.51 -25.03 -13.52
CA ILE A 47 -16.08 -25.73 -12.35
C ILE A 47 -16.57 -27.09 -12.82
N GLN A 48 -16.24 -28.16 -12.09
CA GLN A 48 -16.67 -29.52 -12.46
C GLN A 48 -18.18 -29.64 -12.29
N ILE A 49 -18.90 -29.81 -13.39
CA ILE A 49 -20.35 -30.02 -13.36
C ILE A 49 -20.62 -31.50 -13.21
N ILE A 50 -21.50 -31.83 -12.25
CA ILE A 50 -21.95 -33.20 -11.98
C ILE A 50 -23.47 -33.23 -11.99
N HIS A 51 -24.02 -33.88 -13.01
CA HIS A 51 -25.46 -34.14 -13.13
C HIS A 51 -25.80 -35.40 -12.35
N VAL A 52 -26.71 -35.28 -11.39
CA VAL A 52 -27.18 -36.38 -10.56
C VAL A 52 -28.61 -36.73 -10.97
N LYS A 53 -28.79 -37.92 -11.54
CA LYS A 53 -30.12 -38.43 -11.91
C LYS A 53 -30.53 -39.63 -11.08
N THR A 54 -31.82 -39.79 -10.85
CA THR A 54 -32.41 -40.97 -10.24
C THR A 54 -32.84 -41.97 -11.32
N ALA A 55 -32.29 -43.18 -11.29
CA ALA A 55 -32.75 -44.28 -12.13
C ALA A 55 -32.67 -45.59 -11.36
N PHE A 56 -33.53 -46.56 -11.63
CA PHE A 56 -33.55 -47.89 -11.04
C PHE A 56 -33.25 -48.95 -12.10
N ARG A 57 -32.63 -50.06 -11.71
CA ARG A 57 -32.44 -51.20 -12.62
C ARG A 57 -33.79 -51.74 -13.04
N ARG A 58 -33.81 -52.38 -14.21
CA ARG A 58 -34.95 -53.16 -14.68
C ARG A 58 -35.42 -54.11 -13.58
N ASP A 59 -36.74 -54.22 -13.42
CA ASP A 59 -37.43 -55.00 -12.39
C ASP A 59 -37.22 -54.50 -10.94
N PHE A 60 -36.66 -53.30 -10.76
CA PHE A 60 -36.52 -52.58 -9.50
C PHE A 60 -35.87 -53.37 -8.33
N PRO A 61 -34.80 -54.18 -8.55
CA PRO A 61 -34.15 -54.92 -7.46
C PRO A 61 -33.57 -53.99 -6.39
N ASP A 62 -33.27 -52.75 -6.78
CA ASP A 62 -32.70 -51.74 -5.90
C ASP A 62 -33.75 -51.00 -5.07
N LEU A 63 -35.04 -51.26 -5.27
CA LEU A 63 -36.14 -50.57 -4.59
C LEU A 63 -36.95 -51.53 -3.72
N HIS A 64 -36.57 -51.64 -2.45
CA HIS A 64 -37.20 -52.55 -1.51
C HIS A 64 -38.71 -52.23 -1.33
N PRO A 65 -39.62 -53.23 -1.24
CA PRO A 65 -41.07 -53.00 -1.11
C PRO A 65 -41.51 -52.19 0.12
N ARG A 66 -40.70 -52.17 1.18
CA ARG A 66 -40.93 -51.33 2.37
C ARG A 66 -40.59 -49.85 2.16
N ASN A 67 -39.89 -49.49 1.09
CA ASN A 67 -39.65 -48.10 0.77
C ASN A 67 -40.98 -47.50 0.26
N PRO A 68 -41.50 -46.42 0.87
CA PRO A 68 -42.76 -45.82 0.45
C PRO A 68 -42.79 -45.36 -1.02
N SER A 69 -41.64 -45.09 -1.65
CA SER A 69 -41.60 -44.77 -3.08
C SER A 69 -41.83 -45.99 -3.98
N ALA A 70 -41.60 -47.22 -3.51
CA ALA A 70 -41.80 -48.45 -4.29
C ALA A 70 -43.25 -48.57 -4.80
N GLN A 71 -44.22 -48.28 -3.93
CA GLN A 71 -45.65 -48.33 -4.26
C GLN A 71 -46.05 -47.27 -5.30
N ARG A 72 -45.29 -46.18 -5.40
CA ARG A 72 -45.56 -45.08 -6.34
C ARG A 72 -44.81 -45.23 -7.66
N VAL A 73 -43.59 -45.74 -7.63
CA VAL A 73 -42.69 -45.77 -8.80
C VAL A 73 -42.88 -47.04 -9.62
N ILE A 74 -42.90 -48.22 -8.98
CA ILE A 74 -42.95 -49.52 -9.68
C ILE A 74 -44.14 -49.63 -10.64
N PRO A 75 -45.38 -49.25 -10.26
CA PRO A 75 -46.54 -49.37 -11.15
C PRO A 75 -46.45 -48.47 -12.39
N THR A 76 -45.65 -47.41 -12.35
CA THR A 76 -45.55 -46.44 -13.46
C THR A 76 -44.57 -46.90 -14.55
N GLY A 77 -43.68 -47.85 -14.26
CA GLY A 77 -42.56 -48.22 -15.14
C GLY A 77 -41.49 -47.13 -15.35
N LYS A 78 -41.78 -45.88 -14.95
CA LYS A 78 -40.88 -44.74 -15.02
C LYS A 78 -39.71 -44.88 -14.05
N TYR A 79 -38.68 -44.08 -14.27
CA TYR A 79 -37.41 -44.08 -13.56
C TYR A 79 -36.61 -45.38 -13.73
N THR A 80 -36.95 -46.22 -14.70
CA THR A 80 -36.14 -47.41 -15.05
C THR A 80 -35.00 -46.99 -15.97
N GLU A 81 -33.81 -47.59 -15.81
CA GLU A 81 -32.70 -47.37 -16.74
C GLU A 81 -33.11 -47.66 -18.19
N GLY A 82 -32.89 -46.68 -19.07
CA GLY A 82 -33.29 -46.72 -20.48
C GLY A 82 -34.68 -46.16 -20.78
N ASP A 83 -35.46 -45.78 -19.76
CA ASP A 83 -36.73 -45.08 -19.94
C ASP A 83 -36.53 -43.58 -20.17
N GLU A 84 -37.41 -42.94 -20.96
CA GLU A 84 -37.31 -41.50 -21.26
C GLU A 84 -37.33 -40.63 -19.99
N SER A 85 -37.96 -41.09 -18.91
CA SER A 85 -38.06 -40.34 -17.66
C SER A 85 -36.74 -40.19 -16.91
N VAL A 86 -35.69 -40.94 -17.29
CA VAL A 86 -34.33 -40.81 -16.74
C VAL A 86 -33.41 -39.96 -17.62
N GLU A 87 -33.88 -39.50 -18.77
CA GLU A 87 -33.12 -38.59 -19.63
C GLU A 87 -33.07 -37.19 -18.98
N LEU A 88 -31.89 -36.56 -19.02
CA LEU A 88 -31.70 -35.21 -18.53
C LEU A 88 -32.43 -34.20 -19.43
N HIS A 89 -32.93 -33.13 -18.82
CA HIS A 89 -33.65 -32.08 -19.55
C HIS A 89 -32.70 -31.38 -20.54
N PRO A 90 -33.13 -31.11 -21.80
CA PRO A 90 -32.25 -30.55 -22.84
C PRO A 90 -31.52 -29.26 -22.46
N ALA A 91 -32.15 -28.40 -21.65
CA ALA A 91 -31.57 -27.14 -21.20
C ALA A 91 -30.29 -27.30 -20.34
N VAL A 92 -30.08 -28.48 -19.75
CA VAL A 92 -28.87 -28.80 -18.98
C VAL A 92 -28.20 -30.06 -19.53
N ALA A 93 -28.31 -30.29 -20.84
CA ALA A 93 -27.67 -31.43 -21.49
C ALA A 93 -26.17 -31.48 -21.12
N PRO A 94 -25.66 -32.63 -20.65
CA PRO A 94 -24.25 -32.78 -20.31
C PRO A 94 -23.34 -32.51 -21.51
N HIS A 95 -22.24 -31.79 -21.27
CA HIS A 95 -21.16 -31.65 -22.23
C HIS A 95 -20.11 -32.76 -22.03
N GLU A 96 -19.14 -32.87 -22.94
CA GLU A 96 -18.10 -33.91 -22.93
C GLU A 96 -17.31 -34.00 -21.60
N ASN A 97 -17.14 -32.88 -20.91
CA ASN A 97 -16.41 -32.79 -19.63
C ASN A 97 -17.31 -32.86 -18.39
N ASP A 98 -18.63 -32.93 -18.56
CA ASP A 98 -19.56 -33.04 -17.44
C ASP A 98 -19.65 -34.51 -16.97
N ILE A 99 -19.78 -34.71 -15.67
CA ILE A 99 -19.97 -36.05 -15.11
C ILE A 99 -21.46 -36.30 -14.91
N VAL A 100 -21.94 -37.49 -15.27
CA VAL A 100 -23.31 -37.92 -15.02
C VAL A 100 -23.28 -39.10 -14.06
N THR A 101 -23.78 -38.89 -12.84
CA THR A 101 -23.92 -39.95 -11.83
C THR A 101 -25.38 -40.34 -11.66
N THR A 102 -25.60 -41.63 -11.38
CA THR A 102 -26.93 -42.18 -11.16
C THR A 102 -27.09 -42.58 -9.70
N LYS A 103 -28.01 -41.91 -8.99
CA LYS A 103 -28.39 -42.25 -7.62
C LYS A 103 -29.56 -43.23 -7.58
N ARG A 104 -29.52 -44.16 -6.62
CA ARG A 104 -30.60 -45.12 -6.36
C ARG A 104 -31.44 -44.78 -5.13
N ARG A 105 -31.07 -43.73 -4.39
CA ARG A 105 -31.75 -43.24 -3.20
C ARG A 105 -31.96 -41.73 -3.29
N VAL A 106 -32.51 -41.15 -2.23
CA VAL A 106 -32.90 -39.72 -2.20
C VAL A 106 -31.65 -38.83 -2.24
N SER A 107 -30.69 -39.05 -1.33
CA SER A 107 -29.39 -38.35 -1.31
C SER A 107 -28.55 -38.75 -2.52
N ALA A 108 -27.85 -37.77 -3.08
CA ALA A 108 -26.92 -37.96 -4.18
C ALA A 108 -25.71 -38.83 -3.82
N PHE A 109 -25.37 -39.01 -2.54
CA PHE A 109 -24.27 -39.86 -2.09
C PHE A 109 -24.65 -41.33 -1.92
N VAL A 110 -25.94 -41.65 -1.82
CA VAL A 110 -26.38 -43.01 -1.46
C VAL A 110 -26.79 -43.79 -2.69
N GLY A 111 -26.05 -44.87 -2.96
CA GLY A 111 -26.26 -45.71 -4.13
C GLY A 111 -25.91 -44.98 -5.43
N SER A 112 -24.84 -44.19 -5.42
CA SER A 112 -24.20 -43.54 -6.56
C SER A 112 -22.68 -43.69 -6.45
N ASP A 113 -21.94 -43.21 -7.45
CA ASP A 113 -20.48 -43.07 -7.42
C ASP A 113 -20.01 -41.64 -7.10
N LEU A 114 -20.91 -40.76 -6.63
CA LEU A 114 -20.61 -39.34 -6.38
C LEU A 114 -19.43 -39.14 -5.43
N ASP A 115 -19.39 -39.87 -4.32
CA ASP A 115 -18.30 -39.77 -3.33
C ASP A 115 -16.92 -40.12 -3.94
N VAL A 116 -16.88 -41.15 -4.79
CA VAL A 116 -15.65 -41.55 -5.49
C VAL A 116 -15.20 -40.45 -6.44
N VAL A 117 -16.14 -39.86 -7.19
CA VAL A 117 -15.87 -38.77 -8.12
C VAL A 117 -15.33 -37.53 -7.40
N LEU A 118 -16.00 -37.08 -6.33
CA LEU A 118 -15.62 -35.89 -5.58
C LEU A 118 -14.24 -36.05 -4.94
N ARG A 119 -13.97 -37.19 -4.28
CA ARG A 119 -12.67 -37.46 -3.65
C ARG A 119 -11.54 -37.60 -4.66
N SER A 120 -11.78 -38.29 -5.78
CA SER A 120 -10.76 -38.45 -6.84
C SER A 120 -10.40 -37.11 -7.50
N SER A 121 -11.35 -36.18 -7.53
CA SER A 121 -11.18 -34.85 -8.11
C SER A 121 -10.74 -33.80 -7.08
N ARG A 122 -10.48 -34.20 -5.82
CA ARG A 122 -10.09 -33.31 -4.70
C ARG A 122 -11.04 -32.12 -4.53
N ILE A 123 -12.34 -32.37 -4.66
CA ILE A 123 -13.36 -31.36 -4.42
C ILE A 123 -13.50 -31.12 -2.92
N GLU A 124 -13.53 -29.86 -2.51
CA GLU A 124 -13.71 -29.41 -1.13
C GLU A 124 -15.02 -28.64 -0.96
N ASN A 125 -15.57 -28.06 -2.04
CA ASN A 125 -16.80 -27.25 -2.00
C ASN A 125 -17.85 -27.75 -3.00
N LEU A 126 -19.13 -27.68 -2.62
CA LEU A 126 -20.27 -28.06 -3.45
C LEU A 126 -21.25 -26.90 -3.58
N VAL A 127 -21.58 -26.56 -4.83
CA VAL A 127 -22.68 -25.67 -5.17
C VAL A 127 -23.84 -26.53 -5.63
N VAL A 128 -24.97 -26.46 -4.93
CA VAL A 128 -26.09 -27.39 -5.11
C VAL A 128 -27.29 -26.65 -5.69
N VAL A 129 -27.81 -27.20 -6.79
CA VAL A 129 -29.10 -26.82 -7.38
C VAL A 129 -29.94 -28.07 -7.65
N GLY A 130 -31.26 -27.93 -7.75
CA GLY A 130 -32.07 -29.04 -8.21
C GLY A 130 -33.52 -29.06 -7.77
N LEU A 131 -34.20 -30.11 -8.20
CA LEU A 131 -35.63 -30.28 -8.00
C LEU A 131 -35.95 -31.16 -6.78
N ILE A 132 -37.11 -30.88 -6.15
CA ILE A 132 -37.57 -31.45 -4.87
C ILE A 132 -36.65 -31.03 -3.71
N THR A 133 -36.81 -29.79 -3.24
CA THR A 133 -36.06 -29.23 -2.11
C THR A 133 -36.09 -30.13 -0.86
N SER A 134 -37.27 -30.63 -0.49
CA SER A 134 -37.53 -31.54 0.64
C SER A 134 -37.00 -32.96 0.46
N GLY A 135 -36.57 -33.30 -0.75
CA GLY A 135 -36.08 -34.61 -1.13
C GLY A 135 -34.59 -34.56 -1.41
N ALA A 136 -34.25 -34.51 -2.70
CA ALA A 136 -32.88 -34.69 -3.16
C ALA A 136 -31.95 -33.58 -2.67
N VAL A 137 -32.39 -32.32 -2.68
CA VAL A 137 -31.56 -31.18 -2.22
C VAL A 137 -31.26 -31.31 -0.73
N LEU A 138 -32.29 -31.33 0.13
CA LEU A 138 -32.12 -31.43 1.59
C LEU A 138 -31.31 -32.65 2.01
N SER A 139 -31.60 -33.83 1.44
CA SER A 139 -30.91 -35.07 1.81
C SER A 139 -29.44 -35.05 1.40
N THR A 140 -29.13 -34.45 0.25
CA THR A 140 -27.74 -34.34 -0.24
C THR A 140 -26.96 -33.31 0.56
N VAL A 141 -27.54 -32.13 0.81
CA VAL A 141 -26.92 -31.05 1.60
C VAL A 141 -26.58 -31.54 3.01
N ARG A 142 -27.52 -32.22 3.69
CA ARG A 142 -27.28 -32.75 5.03
C ARG A 142 -26.12 -33.74 5.08
N GLN A 143 -26.10 -34.69 4.14
CA GLN A 143 -25.03 -35.67 4.10
C GLN A 143 -23.70 -35.06 3.67
N ALA A 144 -23.70 -34.05 2.79
CA ALA A 144 -22.48 -33.35 2.43
C ALA A 144 -21.90 -32.54 3.60
N ALA A 145 -22.77 -31.95 4.42
CA ALA A 145 -22.35 -31.24 5.64
C ALA A 145 -21.75 -32.21 6.66
N ASP A 146 -22.35 -33.40 6.84
CA ASP A 146 -21.79 -34.46 7.69
C ASP A 146 -20.45 -35.03 7.16
N LEU A 147 -20.10 -34.71 5.90
CA LEU A 147 -18.85 -35.08 5.23
C LEU A 147 -17.88 -33.89 5.09
N ASP A 148 -18.12 -32.79 5.80
CA ASP A 148 -17.26 -31.60 5.88
C ASP A 148 -17.02 -30.83 4.56
N TYR A 149 -17.94 -30.91 3.59
CA TYR A 149 -17.87 -30.05 2.40
C TYR A 149 -18.27 -28.61 2.73
N GLY A 150 -17.61 -27.63 2.11
CA GLY A 150 -18.14 -26.27 2.03
C GLY A 150 -19.39 -26.24 1.13
N LEU A 151 -20.51 -25.69 1.59
CA LEU A 151 -21.80 -25.81 0.89
C LEU A 151 -22.40 -24.46 0.54
N THR A 152 -22.77 -24.31 -0.74
CA THR A 152 -23.62 -23.23 -1.22
C THR A 152 -24.85 -23.82 -1.90
N VAL A 153 -26.03 -23.29 -1.62
CA VAL A 153 -27.30 -23.70 -2.24
C VAL A 153 -27.90 -22.48 -2.94
N LEU A 154 -28.19 -22.60 -4.25
CA LEU A 154 -28.78 -21.51 -5.01
C LEU A 154 -30.31 -21.58 -4.88
N GLU A 155 -30.88 -20.69 -4.08
CA GLU A 155 -32.28 -20.81 -3.65
C GLU A 155 -33.27 -20.76 -4.82
N ASP A 156 -33.04 -19.86 -5.77
CA ASP A 156 -33.91 -19.61 -6.91
C ASP A 156 -33.74 -20.64 -8.04
N LEU A 157 -32.76 -21.55 -7.89
CA LEU A 157 -32.56 -22.72 -8.74
C LEU A 157 -32.94 -24.04 -8.05
N CYS A 158 -33.54 -23.94 -6.87
CA CYS A 158 -34.14 -25.07 -6.18
C CYS A 158 -35.67 -24.94 -6.15
N LEU A 159 -36.40 -26.04 -6.30
CA LEU A 159 -37.88 -26.00 -6.26
C LEU A 159 -38.46 -27.21 -5.53
N ASP A 160 -39.60 -26.99 -4.88
CA ASP A 160 -40.44 -28.06 -4.33
C ASP A 160 -41.87 -27.94 -4.86
N ARG A 161 -42.68 -28.97 -4.66
CA ARG A 161 -44.12 -28.97 -5.01
C ARG A 161 -44.93 -28.08 -4.07
N ASP A 162 -44.43 -27.89 -2.86
CA ASP A 162 -45.04 -27.05 -1.84
C ASP A 162 -44.12 -25.88 -1.52
N GLN A 163 -44.58 -24.66 -1.80
CA GLN A 163 -43.80 -23.44 -1.61
C GLN A 163 -43.52 -23.16 -0.13
N GLU A 164 -44.44 -23.47 0.78
CA GLU A 164 -44.23 -23.27 2.23
C GLU A 164 -43.11 -24.19 2.74
N VAL A 165 -43.14 -25.45 2.30
CA VAL A 165 -42.08 -26.41 2.62
C VAL A 165 -40.73 -25.95 2.06
N HIS A 166 -40.69 -25.51 0.80
CA HIS A 166 -39.48 -24.96 0.19
C HIS A 166 -38.90 -23.80 1.01
N ASP A 167 -39.73 -22.82 1.35
CA ASP A 167 -39.34 -21.62 2.09
C ASP A 167 -38.80 -21.95 3.49
N VAL A 168 -39.46 -22.85 4.22
CA VAL A 168 -39.01 -23.29 5.55
C VAL A 168 -37.67 -24.01 5.44
N LEU A 169 -37.50 -24.86 4.43
CA LEU A 169 -36.26 -25.59 4.23
C LEU A 169 -35.10 -24.67 3.89
N MET A 170 -35.28 -23.73 2.95
CA MET A 170 -34.23 -22.77 2.60
C MET A 170 -33.87 -21.87 3.77
N LYS A 171 -34.85 -21.20 4.37
CA LYS A 171 -34.62 -20.12 5.33
C LYS A 171 -34.29 -20.59 6.75
N LYS A 172 -34.65 -21.84 7.12
CA LYS A 172 -34.53 -22.30 8.52
C LYS A 172 -33.76 -23.59 8.71
N VAL A 173 -33.67 -24.45 7.68
CA VAL A 173 -33.03 -25.77 7.81
C VAL A 173 -31.71 -25.82 7.07
N ILE A 174 -31.71 -25.55 5.75
CA ILE A 174 -30.53 -25.57 4.88
C ILE A 174 -29.59 -24.42 5.26
N ALA A 175 -30.10 -23.21 5.53
CA ALA A 175 -29.31 -22.07 5.97
C ALA A 175 -28.51 -22.28 7.27
N LYS A 176 -28.71 -23.39 8.00
CA LYS A 176 -27.88 -23.75 9.17
C LYS A 176 -26.63 -24.56 8.81
N GLN A 177 -26.54 -25.06 7.58
CA GLN A 177 -25.51 -25.99 7.13
C GLN A 177 -24.87 -25.58 5.81
N ALA A 178 -25.43 -24.60 5.11
CA ALA A 178 -24.96 -24.11 3.82
C ALA A 178 -25.28 -22.62 3.66
N ASP A 179 -24.47 -21.92 2.88
CA ASP A 179 -24.78 -20.58 2.41
C ASP A 179 -25.91 -20.65 1.39
N VAL A 180 -27.01 -19.94 1.65
CA VAL A 180 -28.17 -19.90 0.76
C VAL A 180 -28.19 -18.54 0.08
N VAL A 181 -27.98 -18.52 -1.23
CA VAL A 181 -27.79 -17.30 -2.02
C VAL A 181 -28.60 -17.34 -3.32
N GLY A 182 -28.83 -16.19 -3.92
CA GLY A 182 -29.44 -16.10 -5.26
C GLY A 182 -28.46 -16.50 -6.36
N SER A 183 -28.97 -17.06 -7.47
CA SER A 183 -28.12 -17.54 -8.56
C SER A 183 -27.40 -16.44 -9.35
N GLU A 184 -27.99 -15.25 -9.47
CA GLU A 184 -27.33 -14.07 -10.05
C GLU A 184 -26.21 -13.54 -9.13
N GLU A 185 -26.50 -13.43 -7.84
CA GLU A 185 -25.51 -13.06 -6.83
C GLU A 185 -24.34 -14.06 -6.86
N TRP A 186 -24.62 -15.36 -6.87
CA TRP A 186 -23.57 -16.37 -6.97
C TRP A 186 -22.80 -16.27 -8.29
N ALA A 187 -23.44 -16.03 -9.43
CA ALA A 187 -22.76 -15.91 -10.71
C ALA A 187 -21.80 -14.70 -10.75
N VAL A 188 -22.20 -13.58 -10.14
CA VAL A 188 -21.40 -12.34 -10.00
C VAL A 188 -20.32 -12.51 -8.94
N THR A 189 -20.64 -13.00 -7.75
CA THR A 189 -19.70 -13.22 -6.65
C THR A 189 -18.68 -14.31 -7.00
N ALA A 190 -19.06 -15.37 -7.71
CA ALA A 190 -18.10 -16.33 -8.26
C ALA A 190 -17.21 -15.73 -9.36
N PHE A 191 -17.54 -14.57 -9.92
CA PHE A 191 -16.67 -13.82 -10.84
C PHE A 191 -15.57 -13.09 -10.05
N PHE A 192 -15.90 -12.66 -8.83
CA PHE A 192 -14.96 -12.04 -7.89
C PHE A 192 -14.18 -13.05 -7.03
N ILE A 193 -14.76 -14.21 -6.67
CA ILE A 193 -14.08 -15.27 -5.90
C ILE A 193 -13.09 -16.07 -6.79
N TRP A 194 -13.30 -16.15 -8.11
CA TRP A 194 -12.30 -16.76 -9.00
C TRP A 194 -11.08 -15.84 -9.24
N LEU A 195 -11.26 -14.53 -9.08
CA LEU A 195 -10.17 -13.56 -8.88
C LEU A 195 -9.65 -13.55 -7.43
N GLY A 196 -10.48 -14.00 -6.47
CA GLY A 196 -10.25 -13.94 -5.02
C GLY A 196 -9.79 -15.25 -4.36
N LEU A 197 -9.50 -16.32 -5.11
CA LEU A 197 -8.61 -17.38 -4.63
C LEU A 197 -7.17 -16.83 -4.70
N VAL A 198 -6.87 -15.88 -3.82
CA VAL A 198 -5.51 -15.38 -3.59
C VAL A 198 -4.73 -16.52 -2.93
N GLN A 199 -4.28 -17.47 -3.74
CA GLN A 199 -2.96 -18.02 -3.46
C GLN A 199 -1.99 -16.87 -3.69
N ALA A 200 -1.14 -16.60 -2.71
CA ALA A 200 0.07 -15.80 -2.91
C ALA A 200 0.66 -16.15 -4.27
N LYS A 201 0.64 -15.19 -5.20
CA LYS A 201 1.18 -15.40 -6.53
C LYS A 201 2.67 -15.09 -6.44
N LEU A 202 3.50 -15.93 -7.06
CA LEU A 202 4.88 -15.55 -7.30
C LEU A 202 4.92 -14.51 -8.42
N VAL A 203 5.30 -13.29 -8.09
CA VAL A 203 5.50 -12.16 -9.01
C VAL A 203 6.98 -11.94 -9.21
N ARG A 204 7.40 -11.84 -10.47
CA ARG A 204 8.80 -11.65 -10.85
C ARG A 204 8.96 -10.38 -11.65
N GLU A 205 9.88 -9.53 -11.21
CA GLU A 205 10.23 -8.29 -11.90
C GLU A 205 11.75 -8.17 -12.08
N THR A 206 12.16 -7.28 -12.97
CA THR A 206 13.58 -6.96 -13.20
C THR A 206 13.76 -5.46 -13.22
N LEU A 207 14.75 -4.97 -12.46
CA LEU A 207 15.15 -3.57 -12.42
C LEU A 207 16.62 -3.47 -12.85
N GLU A 208 16.85 -2.84 -13.99
CA GLU A 208 18.17 -2.53 -14.52
C GLU A 208 18.47 -1.04 -14.26
N PHE A 209 19.51 -0.78 -13.48
CA PHE A 209 19.97 0.59 -13.23
C PHE A 209 21.10 0.96 -14.17
N THR A 210 20.93 2.08 -14.88
CA THR A 210 21.91 2.62 -15.82
C THR A 210 22.22 4.07 -15.48
N TRP A 211 23.45 4.50 -15.76
CA TRP A 211 23.89 5.88 -15.59
C TRP A 211 23.89 6.58 -16.95
N GLY A 212 23.07 7.63 -17.12
CA GLY A 212 22.88 8.28 -18.40
C GLY A 212 22.36 9.71 -18.29
N VAL A 213 22.25 10.39 -19.44
CA VAL A 213 21.77 11.77 -19.50
C VAL A 213 20.25 11.78 -19.56
N GLY A 214 19.61 12.55 -18.68
CA GLY A 214 18.19 12.86 -18.72
C GLY A 214 17.92 14.32 -18.35
N SER A 215 16.69 14.79 -18.61
CA SER A 215 16.30 16.20 -18.45
C SER A 215 14.84 16.33 -17.99
N PRO A 216 14.47 15.80 -16.80
CA PRO A 216 13.07 15.75 -16.36
C PRO A 216 12.44 17.14 -16.13
N ASP A 217 13.25 18.18 -15.90
CA ASP A 217 12.84 19.58 -15.82
C ASP A 217 13.27 20.43 -17.03
N GLY A 218 13.76 19.79 -18.10
CA GLY A 218 14.25 20.45 -19.30
C GLY A 218 15.74 20.81 -19.27
N VAL A 219 16.46 20.58 -18.16
CA VAL A 219 17.93 20.77 -18.10
C VAL A 219 18.64 19.41 -18.07
N PRO A 220 19.55 19.13 -19.02
CA PRO A 220 20.22 17.84 -19.09
C PRO A 220 21.27 17.68 -17.99
N ARG A 221 21.23 16.56 -17.27
CA ARG A 221 22.27 16.13 -16.32
C ARG A 221 22.47 14.62 -16.37
N GLN A 222 23.59 14.14 -15.82
CA GLN A 222 23.75 12.72 -15.55
C GLN A 222 22.81 12.31 -14.42
N MET A 223 22.15 11.17 -14.59
CA MET A 223 21.18 10.63 -13.65
C MET A 223 21.06 9.12 -13.80
N ILE A 224 20.34 8.51 -12.87
CA ILE A 224 20.01 7.09 -12.86
C ILE A 224 18.71 6.88 -13.61
N LEU A 225 18.72 5.91 -14.51
CA LEU A 225 17.53 5.43 -15.20
C LEU A 225 17.29 3.99 -14.77
N THR A 226 16.06 3.70 -14.33
CA THR A 226 15.60 2.36 -14.01
C THR A 226 14.81 1.83 -15.20
N ASN A 227 15.27 0.74 -15.82
CA ASN A 227 14.70 0.21 -17.07
C ASN A 227 14.60 1.28 -18.17
N GLY A 228 15.61 2.16 -18.25
CA GLY A 228 15.69 3.25 -19.24
C GLY A 228 14.72 4.41 -19.01
N LYS A 229 14.09 4.52 -17.83
CA LYS A 229 13.10 5.56 -17.51
C LYS A 229 13.40 6.25 -16.18
N TYR A 230 12.81 7.44 -16.04
CA TYR A 230 12.68 8.16 -14.79
C TYR A 230 11.24 8.71 -14.64
N PRO A 231 10.59 8.52 -13.48
CA PRO A 231 11.01 7.65 -12.37
C PRO A 231 11.08 6.18 -12.82
N GLY A 232 11.54 5.30 -11.94
CA GLY A 232 11.47 3.86 -12.18
C GLY A 232 10.03 3.38 -12.38
N PRO A 233 9.83 2.19 -12.97
CA PRO A 233 8.51 1.64 -13.21
C PRO A 233 7.71 1.51 -11.91
N ASP A 234 6.41 1.79 -11.98
CA ASP A 234 5.50 1.50 -10.87
C ASP A 234 5.42 -0.02 -10.67
N LEU A 235 5.66 -0.47 -9.45
CA LEU A 235 5.50 -1.85 -9.05
C LEU A 235 4.16 -2.02 -8.37
N VAL A 236 3.30 -2.90 -8.89
CA VAL A 236 1.97 -3.12 -8.34
C VAL A 236 1.72 -4.60 -8.10
N PHE A 237 1.57 -4.96 -6.83
CA PHE A 237 1.35 -6.34 -6.38
C PHE A 237 0.04 -6.46 -5.61
N ASP A 238 -0.39 -7.69 -5.35
CA ASP A 238 -1.50 -7.97 -4.44
C ASP A 238 -0.93 -8.36 -3.06
N GLU A 239 -1.66 -8.02 -1.99
CA GLU A 239 -1.29 -8.38 -0.62
C GLU A 239 -1.01 -9.89 -0.48
N ASP A 240 0.10 -10.23 0.17
CA ASP A 240 0.66 -11.58 0.37
C ASP A 240 1.31 -12.26 -0.84
N ASP A 241 1.39 -11.61 -2.00
CA ASP A 241 2.19 -12.09 -3.12
C ASP A 241 3.64 -12.41 -2.68
N ASP A 242 4.19 -13.48 -3.23
CA ASP A 242 5.62 -13.77 -3.15
C ASP A 242 6.32 -12.95 -4.22
N VAL A 243 7.12 -11.96 -3.83
CA VAL A 243 7.77 -11.03 -4.75
C VAL A 243 9.23 -11.44 -4.91
N GLU A 244 9.67 -11.55 -6.15
CA GLU A 244 11.07 -11.78 -6.53
C GLU A 244 11.50 -10.69 -7.54
N ILE A 245 12.46 -9.85 -7.17
CA ILE A 245 12.92 -8.75 -8.00
C ILE A 245 14.41 -8.91 -8.27
N HIS A 246 14.75 -9.13 -9.53
CA HIS A 246 16.14 -9.20 -9.99
C HIS A 246 16.65 -7.79 -10.29
N VAL A 247 17.59 -7.32 -9.48
CA VAL A 247 18.19 -6.00 -9.60
C VAL A 247 19.57 -6.13 -10.22
N ILE A 248 19.80 -5.44 -11.33
CA ILE A 248 21.06 -5.47 -12.09
C ILE A 248 21.66 -4.06 -12.10
N ASN A 249 22.90 -3.94 -11.62
CA ASN A 249 23.60 -2.67 -11.57
C ASN A 249 24.55 -2.51 -12.77
N HIS A 250 24.18 -1.67 -13.74
CA HIS A 250 25.05 -1.27 -14.85
C HIS A 250 25.70 0.11 -14.64
N MET A 251 25.52 0.72 -13.47
CA MET A 251 26.09 2.01 -13.13
C MET A 251 27.57 1.88 -12.76
N PRO A 252 28.36 2.97 -12.81
CA PRO A 252 29.78 2.95 -12.46
C PRO A 252 30.05 2.99 -10.94
N PHE A 253 29.02 2.89 -10.10
CA PHE A 253 29.11 2.94 -8.64
C PHE A 253 28.12 1.96 -7.99
N ASN A 254 28.31 1.70 -6.70
CA ASN A 254 27.50 0.77 -5.93
C ASN A 254 26.07 1.28 -5.72
N THR A 255 25.13 0.36 -5.51
CA THR A 255 23.76 0.69 -5.12
C THR A 255 23.13 -0.41 -4.29
N THR A 256 21.96 -0.15 -3.72
CA THR A 256 21.02 -1.12 -3.15
C THR A 256 19.61 -0.67 -3.47
N VAL A 257 18.59 -1.49 -3.19
CA VAL A 257 17.18 -1.09 -3.28
C VAL A 257 16.52 -1.36 -1.94
N HIS A 258 15.98 -0.31 -1.33
CA HIS A 258 15.09 -0.41 -0.17
C HIS A 258 13.64 -0.26 -0.60
N TRP A 259 12.75 -0.99 0.07
CA TRP A 259 11.31 -1.04 -0.19
C TRP A 259 10.58 -0.31 0.93
N HIS A 260 10.56 1.02 0.82
CA HIS A 260 10.14 1.93 1.89
C HIS A 260 8.75 1.59 2.44
N GLY A 261 8.71 1.22 3.72
CA GLY A 261 7.49 0.91 4.48
C GLY A 261 7.00 -0.54 4.38
N GLN A 262 7.69 -1.41 3.63
CA GLN A 262 7.45 -2.85 3.68
C GLN A 262 8.13 -3.46 4.93
N SER A 263 7.49 -4.46 5.55
CA SER A 263 7.94 -4.90 6.89
C SER A 263 9.22 -5.72 6.87
N MET A 264 9.51 -6.43 5.78
CA MET A 264 10.69 -7.30 5.60
C MET A 264 10.92 -8.35 6.70
N GLU A 265 9.99 -8.55 7.63
CA GLU A 265 10.16 -9.45 8.80
C GLU A 265 10.48 -10.90 8.38
N SER A 266 9.88 -11.37 7.29
CA SER A 266 10.11 -12.72 6.76
C SER A 266 11.36 -12.84 5.88
N ALA A 267 11.96 -11.72 5.50
CA ALA A 267 13.11 -11.67 4.61
C ALA A 267 14.03 -10.45 4.90
N PRO A 268 14.62 -10.35 6.10
CA PRO A 268 15.41 -9.17 6.48
C PRO A 268 16.63 -8.93 5.57
N TRP A 269 17.13 -9.96 4.87
CA TRP A 269 18.20 -9.82 3.86
C TRP A 269 17.78 -9.06 2.60
N SER A 270 16.48 -8.83 2.40
CA SER A 270 15.92 -8.10 1.26
C SER A 270 15.60 -6.63 1.60
N ASP A 271 15.94 -6.16 2.81
CA ASP A 271 15.61 -4.80 3.23
C ASP A 271 16.40 -3.71 2.50
N GLY A 272 17.62 -4.00 2.01
CA GLY A 272 18.31 -3.07 1.10
C GLY A 272 19.28 -2.09 1.76
N VAL A 273 19.63 -2.25 3.03
CA VAL A 273 20.54 -1.34 3.73
C VAL A 273 21.97 -1.89 3.70
N PRO A 274 22.92 -1.18 3.05
CA PRO A 274 24.30 -1.63 2.97
C PRO A 274 24.94 -1.70 4.37
N GLY A 275 25.56 -2.82 4.71
CA GLY A 275 26.21 -3.03 6.01
C GLY A 275 25.29 -3.52 7.13
N LEU A 276 23.97 -3.50 6.93
CA LEU A 276 23.01 -4.12 7.86
C LEU A 276 22.43 -5.41 7.27
N SER A 277 21.57 -5.28 6.26
CA SER A 277 20.85 -6.40 5.64
C SER A 277 21.57 -6.98 4.44
N GLN A 278 22.48 -6.26 3.80
CA GLN A 278 23.23 -6.80 2.67
C GLN A 278 24.53 -6.04 2.38
N ALA A 279 25.36 -6.63 1.52
CA ALA A 279 26.44 -5.90 0.87
C ALA A 279 25.88 -5.05 -0.30
N PRO A 280 26.54 -3.95 -0.69
CA PRO A 280 26.16 -3.16 -1.85
C PRO A 280 26.26 -3.96 -3.16
N ILE A 281 25.31 -3.74 -4.06
CA ILE A 281 25.33 -4.30 -5.42
C ILE A 281 26.41 -3.55 -6.21
N GLN A 282 27.54 -4.21 -6.46
CA GLN A 282 28.67 -3.64 -7.18
C GLN A 282 28.35 -3.40 -8.67
N PRO A 283 29.10 -2.51 -9.37
CA PRO A 283 29.03 -2.38 -10.81
C PRO A 283 29.12 -3.73 -11.54
N ASN A 284 28.27 -3.92 -12.55
CA ASN A 284 28.13 -5.14 -13.35
C ASN A 284 27.77 -6.40 -12.53
N SER A 285 27.20 -6.22 -11.34
CA SER A 285 26.69 -7.30 -10.50
C SER A 285 25.18 -7.19 -10.35
N SER A 286 24.56 -8.22 -9.77
CA SER A 286 23.13 -8.25 -9.52
C SER A 286 22.79 -8.84 -8.16
N PHE A 287 21.61 -8.53 -7.66
CA PHE A 287 21.05 -9.10 -6.43
C PHE A 287 19.58 -9.46 -6.67
N VAL A 288 19.12 -10.56 -6.06
CA VAL A 288 17.72 -10.97 -6.12
C VAL A 288 17.09 -10.68 -4.76
N TYR A 289 16.14 -9.75 -4.76
CA TYR A 289 15.30 -9.45 -3.61
C TYR A 289 14.12 -10.42 -3.59
N LYS A 290 13.90 -11.09 -2.46
CA LYS A 290 12.74 -11.97 -2.26
C LYS A 290 12.04 -11.59 -0.97
N PHE A 291 10.75 -11.28 -1.03
CA PHE A 291 9.96 -10.90 0.14
C PHE A 291 8.46 -11.12 -0.09
N LYS A 292 7.68 -11.08 0.99
CA LYS A 292 6.22 -11.05 0.94
C LYS A 292 5.74 -9.61 0.76
N ALA A 293 4.82 -9.36 -0.18
CA ALA A 293 4.13 -8.09 -0.35
C ALA A 293 3.22 -7.80 0.85
N SER A 294 3.78 -7.23 1.92
CA SER A 294 3.09 -6.96 3.17
C SER A 294 3.83 -5.88 3.99
N PRO A 295 3.11 -4.89 4.56
CA PRO A 295 1.65 -4.72 4.50
C PRO A 295 1.14 -4.18 3.14
N ALA A 296 -0.18 -4.24 2.93
CA ALA A 296 -0.86 -3.57 1.83
C ALA A 296 -0.88 -2.04 1.97
N GLY A 297 -1.13 -1.32 0.86
CA GLY A 297 -1.19 0.14 0.80
C GLY A 297 -0.17 0.79 -0.15
N THR A 298 0.09 2.08 0.06
CA THR A 298 0.97 2.92 -0.77
C THR A 298 2.38 3.03 -0.21
N PHE A 299 3.35 2.64 -1.03
CA PHE A 299 4.77 2.56 -0.73
C PHE A 299 5.58 3.05 -1.93
N TRP A 300 6.89 2.86 -1.86
CA TRP A 300 7.83 3.20 -2.92
C TRP A 300 9.15 2.45 -2.70
N TYR A 301 10.03 2.50 -3.69
CA TYR A 301 11.36 1.92 -3.60
C TYR A 301 12.40 2.93 -4.05
N HIS A 302 13.58 2.89 -3.43
CA HIS A 302 14.66 3.82 -3.74
C HIS A 302 16.04 3.24 -3.39
N SER A 303 17.10 3.92 -3.85
CA SER A 303 18.46 3.61 -3.38
C SER A 303 18.60 3.89 -1.88
N HIS A 304 19.22 2.98 -1.15
CA HIS A 304 19.65 3.20 0.24
C HIS A 304 21.18 3.22 0.36
N PHE A 305 21.89 3.46 -0.75
CA PHE A 305 23.33 3.64 -0.74
C PHE A 305 23.64 5.13 -0.84
N LYS A 306 24.13 5.75 0.24
CA LYS A 306 24.43 7.19 0.32
C LYS A 306 23.26 8.06 -0.19
N ASN A 307 23.54 9.24 -0.74
CA ASN A 307 22.55 10.12 -1.36
C ASN A 307 22.16 9.75 -2.80
N VAL A 308 22.44 8.53 -3.26
CA VAL A 308 22.25 8.13 -4.67
C VAL A 308 20.80 8.25 -5.15
N MET A 309 19.81 8.19 -4.25
CA MET A 309 18.40 8.40 -4.65
C MET A 309 18.15 9.80 -5.26
N GLN A 310 18.91 10.83 -4.88
CA GLN A 310 18.84 12.18 -5.45
C GLN A 310 19.20 12.20 -6.95
N ASP A 311 19.95 11.20 -7.41
CA ASP A 311 20.27 11.02 -8.82
C ASP A 311 19.20 10.27 -9.61
N GLY A 312 18.08 9.91 -8.99
CA GLY A 312 16.87 9.46 -9.66
C GLY A 312 16.58 7.96 -9.53
N GLN A 313 17.27 7.25 -8.65
CA GLN A 313 16.93 5.86 -8.32
C GLN A 313 15.75 5.80 -7.34
N VAL A 314 14.54 6.06 -7.85
CA VAL A 314 13.26 6.03 -7.12
C VAL A 314 12.15 5.47 -8.01
N GLY A 315 11.12 4.85 -7.42
CA GLY A 315 9.90 4.46 -8.12
C GLY A 315 8.76 4.11 -7.16
N ALA A 316 7.52 4.09 -7.64
CA ALA A 316 6.36 3.83 -6.80
C ALA A 316 6.14 2.33 -6.57
N LEU A 317 5.59 1.98 -5.40
CA LEU A 317 5.21 0.61 -5.04
C LEU A 317 3.79 0.66 -4.46
N TYR A 318 2.86 -0.08 -5.05
CA TYR A 318 1.49 -0.15 -4.56
C TYR A 318 1.09 -1.60 -4.33
N ILE A 319 0.69 -1.93 -3.11
CA ILE A 319 0.24 -3.27 -2.74
C ILE A 319 -1.27 -3.21 -2.55
N ARG A 320 -2.02 -3.82 -3.46
CA ARG A 320 -3.49 -3.82 -3.44
C ARG A 320 -4.00 -4.61 -2.25
N TYR A 321 -4.95 -4.02 -1.52
CA TYR A 321 -5.62 -4.66 -0.41
C TYR A 321 -6.49 -5.83 -0.88
N LYS A 322 -6.59 -6.88 -0.06
CA LYS A 322 -7.56 -7.95 -0.30
C LYS A 322 -9.00 -7.43 -0.38
N PRO A 323 -9.89 -8.06 -1.17
CA PRO A 323 -11.28 -7.60 -1.32
C PRO A 323 -12.09 -7.51 -0.02
N ASP A 324 -11.73 -8.30 1.00
CA ASP A 324 -12.43 -8.40 2.29
C ASP A 324 -11.85 -7.47 3.39
N THR A 325 -10.71 -6.81 3.15
CA THR A 325 -10.13 -5.84 4.10
C THR A 325 -11.15 -4.75 4.49
N PRO A 326 -11.43 -4.50 5.77
CA PRO A 326 -12.37 -3.44 6.13
C PRO A 326 -11.86 -2.05 5.68
N ARG A 327 -12.67 -1.32 4.92
CA ARG A 327 -12.36 0.07 4.49
C ARG A 327 -13.18 1.10 5.27
N PRO A 328 -12.64 2.31 5.50
CA PRO A 328 -13.32 3.34 6.31
C PRO A 328 -14.34 4.18 5.52
N TYR A 329 -14.70 3.82 4.29
CA TYR A 329 -15.51 4.68 3.40
C TYR A 329 -16.95 4.94 3.89
N SER A 330 -17.50 4.09 4.75
CA SER A 330 -18.78 4.33 5.43
C SER A 330 -18.72 5.53 6.40
N MET A 331 -17.53 5.99 6.78
CA MET A 331 -17.33 7.24 7.54
C MET A 331 -17.42 8.49 6.64
N ILE A 332 -17.30 8.33 5.33
CA ILE A 332 -17.38 9.42 4.34
C ILE A 332 -18.81 9.53 3.78
N ALA A 333 -19.40 8.40 3.37
CA ALA A 333 -20.73 8.35 2.77
C ALA A 333 -21.54 7.14 3.28
N GLN A 334 -22.86 7.32 3.41
CA GLN A 334 -23.79 6.24 3.79
C GLN A 334 -24.41 5.52 2.59
N ASP A 335 -24.33 6.11 1.40
CA ASP A 335 -24.87 5.52 0.18
C ASP A 335 -23.97 4.38 -0.33
N ALA A 336 -24.56 3.19 -0.52
CA ALA A 336 -23.80 2.00 -0.91
C ALA A 336 -23.16 2.12 -2.30
N THR A 337 -23.78 2.89 -3.22
CA THR A 337 -23.21 3.14 -4.54
C THR A 337 -21.99 4.04 -4.43
N GLU A 338 -22.08 5.11 -3.63
CA GLU A 338 -20.96 6.02 -3.37
C GLU A 338 -19.80 5.31 -2.66
N VAL A 339 -20.09 4.41 -1.72
CA VAL A 339 -19.08 3.54 -1.09
C VAL A 339 -18.41 2.62 -2.11
N ALA A 340 -19.18 2.00 -3.00
CA ALA A 340 -18.62 1.15 -4.06
C ALA A 340 -17.76 1.96 -5.06
N GLN A 341 -18.14 3.20 -5.37
CA GLN A 341 -17.33 4.10 -6.19
C GLN A 341 -16.00 4.46 -5.52
N MET A 342 -15.98 4.72 -4.21
CA MET A 342 -14.74 4.97 -3.47
C MET A 342 -13.83 3.73 -3.43
N GLN A 343 -14.39 2.53 -3.25
CA GLN A 343 -13.63 1.28 -3.35
C GLN A 343 -13.06 1.07 -4.76
N HIS A 344 -13.85 1.36 -5.79
CA HIS A 344 -13.38 1.28 -7.17
C HIS A 344 -12.25 2.28 -7.45
N ALA A 345 -12.35 3.50 -6.94
CA ALA A 345 -11.34 4.53 -7.05
C ALA A 345 -10.03 4.14 -6.34
N GLU A 346 -10.11 3.56 -5.14
CA GLU A 346 -8.94 3.03 -4.40
C GLU A 346 -8.24 1.91 -5.18
N ALA A 347 -9.00 0.91 -5.65
CA ALA A 347 -8.43 -0.21 -6.41
C ALA A 347 -7.75 0.21 -7.73
N ASN A 348 -8.11 1.39 -8.26
CA ASN A 348 -7.55 1.99 -9.49
C ASN A 348 -6.85 3.32 -9.19
N SER A 349 -6.10 3.37 -8.09
CA SER A 349 -5.43 4.60 -7.64
C SER A 349 -4.44 5.16 -8.65
N ASN A 350 -4.41 6.49 -8.77
CA ASN A 350 -3.39 7.20 -9.52
C ASN A 350 -2.19 7.48 -8.62
N LEU A 351 -1.03 6.92 -8.94
CA LEU A 351 0.20 7.15 -8.18
C LEU A 351 0.80 8.52 -8.55
N VAL A 352 1.09 9.32 -7.53
CA VAL A 352 1.63 10.68 -7.65
C VAL A 352 2.96 10.73 -6.92
N LEU A 353 4.01 10.30 -7.60
CA LEU A 353 5.38 10.32 -7.10
C LEU A 353 5.95 11.74 -7.20
N ILE A 354 6.37 12.28 -6.06
CA ILE A 354 6.91 13.63 -5.96
C ILE A 354 8.38 13.55 -5.59
N THR A 355 9.24 14.19 -6.38
CA THR A 355 10.68 14.32 -6.10
C THR A 355 11.08 15.79 -6.16
N ASP A 356 12.04 16.21 -5.37
CA ASP A 356 12.81 17.41 -5.69
C ASP A 356 13.91 17.06 -6.69
N TRP A 357 14.48 18.08 -7.33
CA TRP A 357 15.48 17.88 -8.36
C TRP A 357 16.51 18.99 -8.34
N THR A 358 17.77 18.59 -8.48
CA THR A 358 18.88 19.52 -8.64
C THR A 358 19.68 19.20 -9.88
N HIS A 359 20.34 20.21 -10.46
CA HIS A 359 21.22 20.07 -11.61
C HIS A 359 22.60 19.52 -11.26
N PHE A 360 22.89 19.27 -9.98
CA PHE A 360 24.13 18.67 -9.49
C PHE A 360 23.93 17.20 -9.15
N THR A 361 24.90 16.35 -9.47
CA THR A 361 24.89 14.95 -8.99
C THR A 361 24.91 14.89 -7.47
N ALA A 362 24.36 13.83 -6.88
CA ALA A 362 24.36 13.65 -5.42
C ALA A 362 25.76 13.82 -4.82
N LYS A 363 26.78 13.30 -5.53
CA LYS A 363 28.19 13.47 -5.17
C LYS A 363 28.65 14.92 -5.23
N GLU A 364 28.32 15.67 -6.28
CA GLU A 364 28.70 17.09 -6.41
C GLU A 364 28.01 17.95 -5.34
N TYR A 365 26.73 17.66 -5.07
CA TYR A 365 25.94 18.36 -4.07
C TYR A 365 26.52 18.17 -2.67
N PHE A 366 26.73 16.91 -2.26
CA PHE A 366 27.29 16.60 -0.94
C PHE A 366 28.76 17.05 -0.81
N GLN A 367 29.55 17.00 -1.90
CA GLN A 367 30.91 17.55 -1.88
C GLN A 367 30.91 19.07 -1.60
N ALA A 368 29.93 19.81 -2.11
CA ALA A 368 29.80 21.23 -1.79
C ALA A 368 29.47 21.48 -0.31
N GLU A 369 28.69 20.61 0.34
CA GLU A 369 28.47 20.65 1.79
C GLU A 369 29.78 20.42 2.56
N ILE A 370 30.56 19.42 2.16
CA ILE A 370 31.87 19.12 2.76
C ILE A 370 32.84 20.29 2.59
N ASP A 371 32.97 20.83 1.38
CA ASP A 371 33.94 21.89 1.06
C ASP A 371 33.61 23.22 1.76
N SER A 372 32.32 23.51 1.92
CA SER A 372 31.82 24.71 2.59
C SER A 372 31.65 24.55 4.10
N GLY A 373 31.50 23.32 4.61
CA GLY A 373 31.11 23.07 6.00
C GLY A 373 29.67 23.51 6.33
N LEU A 374 28.81 23.64 5.31
CA LEU A 374 27.44 24.15 5.42
C LEU A 374 26.41 23.10 5.00
N ASN A 375 25.25 23.10 5.64
CA ASN A 375 24.10 22.31 5.21
C ASN A 375 23.41 23.05 4.05
N LEU A 376 23.28 22.41 2.89
CA LEU A 376 22.71 23.02 1.69
C LEU A 376 21.30 22.49 1.44
N PHE A 377 20.37 23.40 1.16
CA PHE A 377 18.94 23.10 1.01
C PHE A 377 18.36 23.49 -0.35
N CYS A 378 19.12 24.16 -1.23
CA CYS A 378 18.56 24.73 -2.45
C CYS A 378 18.46 23.69 -3.57
N VAL A 379 17.26 23.49 -4.11
CA VAL A 379 17.01 22.62 -5.28
C VAL A 379 16.51 23.44 -6.47
N ASP A 380 16.58 22.89 -7.68
CA ASP A 380 16.28 23.59 -8.93
C ASP A 380 14.79 23.50 -9.32
N SER A 381 14.14 22.36 -9.03
CA SER A 381 12.73 22.14 -9.35
C SER A 381 12.07 21.10 -8.44
N ILE A 382 10.73 21.09 -8.42
CA ILE A 382 9.92 19.99 -7.89
C ILE A 382 9.31 19.26 -9.09
N LEU A 383 9.46 17.95 -9.12
CA LEU A 383 8.95 17.08 -10.17
C LEU A 383 7.76 16.29 -9.65
N VAL A 384 6.78 16.07 -10.53
CA VAL A 384 5.66 15.16 -10.31
C VAL A 384 5.70 14.12 -11.41
N ASN A 385 5.71 12.83 -11.06
CA ASN A 385 5.83 11.71 -12.00
C ASN A 385 6.94 11.91 -13.05
N GLY A 386 8.09 12.43 -12.60
CA GLY A 386 9.30 12.68 -13.41
C GLY A 386 9.26 13.87 -14.36
N LYS A 387 8.29 14.78 -14.20
CA LYS A 387 8.19 16.00 -15.00
C LYS A 387 8.10 17.24 -14.12
N GLY A 388 8.75 18.31 -14.54
CA GLY A 388 8.65 19.61 -13.90
C GLY A 388 9.31 20.70 -14.74
N SER A 389 9.48 21.88 -14.15
CA SER A 389 10.06 23.05 -14.83
C SER A 389 10.78 23.90 -13.80
N VAL A 390 11.84 24.61 -14.21
CA VAL A 390 12.46 25.66 -13.39
C VAL A 390 11.69 26.96 -13.59
N TYR A 391 11.08 27.46 -12.51
CA TYR A 391 10.35 28.72 -12.52
C TYR A 391 11.19 29.83 -11.89
N CYS A 392 11.38 30.93 -12.63
CA CYS A 392 12.19 32.08 -12.19
C CYS A 392 11.33 33.36 -12.10
N PRO A 393 10.43 33.49 -11.13
CA PRO A 393 9.55 34.67 -11.02
C PRO A 393 10.26 35.92 -10.49
N GLY A 394 11.52 35.80 -10.03
CA GLY A 394 12.35 36.89 -9.54
C GLY A 394 12.35 37.03 -8.02
N ALA A 395 13.47 37.49 -7.47
CA ALA A 395 13.71 37.57 -6.02
C ALA A 395 12.68 38.45 -5.29
N GLU A 396 12.31 39.60 -5.84
CA GLU A 396 11.33 40.52 -5.23
C GLU A 396 9.95 39.87 -5.08
N TYR A 397 9.51 39.12 -6.10
CA TYR A 397 8.25 38.40 -6.03
C TYR A 397 8.30 37.30 -4.98
N MET A 398 9.35 36.49 -4.95
CA MET A 398 9.50 35.42 -3.95
C MET A 398 9.59 35.99 -2.53
N GLN A 399 10.27 37.12 -2.36
CA GLN A 399 10.33 37.83 -1.09
C GLN A 399 8.94 38.26 -0.61
N SER A 400 8.02 38.63 -1.53
CA SER A 400 6.65 39.01 -1.18
C SER A 400 5.78 37.83 -0.70
N LEU A 401 6.20 36.59 -0.96
CA LEU A 401 5.48 35.37 -0.61
C LEU A 401 5.97 34.71 0.69
N ILE A 402 6.98 35.28 1.34
CA ILE A 402 7.59 34.69 2.53
C ILE A 402 6.55 34.44 3.62
N GLY A 403 6.43 33.17 4.00
CA GLY A 403 5.67 32.74 5.17
C GLY A 403 6.41 32.99 6.48
N PRO A 404 5.74 32.75 7.62
CA PRO A 404 6.31 33.01 8.94
C PRO A 404 7.58 32.20 9.24
N GLN A 405 7.73 31.00 8.67
CA GLN A 405 8.87 30.12 8.94
C GLN A 405 10.18 30.68 8.33
N ILE A 406 10.22 30.93 7.02
CA ILE A 406 11.36 31.61 6.38
C ILE A 406 11.64 32.99 7.01
N ALA A 407 10.60 33.74 7.37
CA ALA A 407 10.78 35.05 8.01
C ALA A 407 11.59 35.00 9.32
N LEU A 408 11.50 33.90 10.08
CA LEU A 408 12.23 33.72 11.33
C LEU A 408 13.75 33.58 11.13
N VAL A 409 14.18 33.12 9.95
CA VAL A 409 15.58 32.71 9.71
C VAL A 409 16.36 33.63 8.78
N LEU A 410 15.71 34.64 8.18
CA LEU A 410 16.33 35.49 7.16
C LEU A 410 17.38 36.48 7.66
N GLU A 411 17.44 36.78 8.97
CA GLU A 411 18.48 37.67 9.56
C GLU A 411 18.61 39.04 8.88
N GLY A 412 17.51 39.58 8.34
CA GLY A 412 17.50 40.84 7.59
C GLY A 412 18.07 40.75 6.17
N THR A 413 18.38 39.55 5.68
CA THR A 413 18.72 39.25 4.29
C THR A 413 17.47 38.93 3.46
N ASN A 414 17.65 38.80 2.14
CA ASN A 414 16.60 38.43 1.21
C ASN A 414 16.85 37.04 0.63
N LEU A 415 15.79 36.40 0.14
CA LEU A 415 15.91 35.21 -0.69
C LEU A 415 16.68 35.51 -1.98
N THR A 416 17.39 34.50 -2.46
CA THR A 416 18.06 34.51 -3.77
C THR A 416 17.04 34.54 -4.93
N ASP A 417 17.51 34.74 -6.16
CA ASP A 417 16.67 34.67 -7.37
C ASP A 417 16.17 33.24 -7.71
N ARG A 418 16.60 32.23 -6.94
CA ARG A 418 16.05 30.86 -6.90
C ARG A 418 15.10 30.59 -5.74
N GLY A 419 14.84 31.59 -4.90
CA GLY A 419 13.95 31.49 -3.74
C GLY A 419 14.60 30.84 -2.54
N CYS A 420 15.91 30.59 -2.57
CA CYS A 420 16.66 29.93 -1.51
C CYS A 420 17.14 30.91 -0.45
N LEU A 421 17.23 30.44 0.79
CA LEU A 421 17.97 31.11 1.84
C LEU A 421 19.45 31.26 1.45
N VAL A 422 20.10 32.34 1.90
CA VAL A 422 21.53 32.54 1.62
C VAL A 422 22.40 31.62 2.50
N PRO A 423 23.51 31.06 2.00
CA PRO A 423 24.31 30.08 2.76
C PRO A 423 24.94 30.60 4.05
N SER A 424 25.03 31.92 4.25
CA SER A 424 25.71 32.54 5.40
C SER A 424 24.83 32.78 6.62
N LEU A 425 23.58 32.32 6.62
CA LEU A 425 22.62 32.58 7.71
C LEU A 425 22.98 31.81 8.98
N HIS A 426 23.24 32.53 10.07
CA HIS A 426 23.69 31.92 11.32
C HIS A 426 22.60 31.05 11.98
N ASN A 427 21.35 31.49 11.99
CA ASN A 427 20.21 30.80 12.60
C ASN A 427 19.99 29.41 11.99
N VAL A 428 20.26 29.26 10.69
CA VAL A 428 20.12 27.97 9.98
C VAL A 428 21.41 27.17 10.06
N GLN A 429 22.58 27.82 9.92
CA GLN A 429 23.85 27.11 9.80
C GLN A 429 24.50 26.80 11.14
N GLY A 430 24.18 27.51 12.22
CA GLY A 430 24.83 27.40 13.52
C GLY A 430 26.24 28.01 13.55
N SER A 431 26.92 27.91 14.69
CA SER A 431 28.27 28.47 14.93
C SER A 431 29.39 27.42 14.85
N TRP A 432 29.40 26.60 13.81
CA TRP A 432 30.36 25.50 13.67
C TRP A 432 31.71 25.97 13.10
N PRO A 433 32.84 25.31 13.45
CA PRO A 433 34.15 25.66 12.90
C PRO A 433 34.22 25.41 11.39
N ASN A 434 35.11 26.13 10.71
CA ASN A 434 35.47 25.95 9.30
C ASN A 434 34.34 26.19 8.27
N GLN A 435 33.28 26.91 8.63
CA GLN A 435 32.27 27.36 7.67
C GLN A 435 32.86 28.34 6.64
N LYS A 436 32.64 28.07 5.36
CA LYS A 436 33.13 28.83 4.20
C LYS A 436 31.97 29.06 3.21
N PRO A 437 31.08 30.04 3.45
CA PRO A 437 29.97 30.33 2.56
C PRO A 437 30.39 30.59 1.10
N ASP A 438 31.55 31.24 0.89
CA ASP A 438 32.09 31.52 -0.45
C ASP A 438 32.54 30.27 -1.22
N ALA A 439 32.67 29.11 -0.55
CA ALA A 439 33.00 27.84 -1.19
C ALA A 439 31.78 27.17 -1.83
N VAL A 440 30.56 27.60 -1.48
CA VAL A 440 29.32 27.12 -2.12
C VAL A 440 29.27 27.65 -3.55
N PRO A 441 29.22 26.79 -4.59
CA PRO A 441 29.09 27.24 -5.97
C PRO A 441 27.90 28.19 -6.13
N SER A 442 28.13 29.38 -6.70
CA SER A 442 27.07 30.40 -6.83
C SER A 442 25.87 29.89 -7.62
N SER A 443 26.09 28.98 -8.57
CA SER A 443 25.06 28.34 -9.38
C SER A 443 24.15 27.37 -8.61
N MET A 444 24.46 27.00 -7.36
CA MET A 444 23.54 26.20 -6.55
C MET A 444 22.38 27.05 -6.02
N HIS A 445 22.64 28.32 -5.70
CA HIS A 445 21.66 29.19 -5.03
C HIS A 445 21.35 30.49 -5.77
N ASN A 446 22.07 30.85 -6.84
CA ASN A 446 21.80 32.03 -7.66
C ASN A 446 21.66 31.70 -9.15
N ASN A 447 21.35 32.71 -9.97
CA ASN A 447 21.30 32.65 -11.43
C ASN A 447 20.22 31.68 -11.92
N CYS A 448 18.98 31.94 -11.50
CA CYS A 448 17.83 31.17 -11.94
C CYS A 448 17.67 31.30 -13.46
N THR A 449 17.66 30.16 -14.16
CA THR A 449 17.43 30.10 -15.61
C THR A 449 16.19 29.24 -15.86
N PRO A 450 15.12 29.78 -16.47
CA PRO A 450 13.89 29.03 -16.66
C PRO A 450 14.10 27.88 -17.66
N SER A 451 13.42 26.77 -17.41
CA SER A 451 13.43 25.58 -18.27
C SER A 451 12.04 24.95 -18.29
N ASP A 452 11.81 24.04 -19.24
CA ASP A 452 10.53 23.34 -19.38
C ASP A 452 10.76 21.84 -19.62
N GLY A 453 10.43 21.02 -18.62
CA GLY A 453 10.40 19.55 -18.71
C GLY A 453 8.97 19.01 -18.87
N GLY A 454 7.99 19.89 -19.09
CA GLY A 454 6.58 19.56 -19.21
C GLY A 454 5.87 19.36 -17.88
N VAL A 455 4.57 19.09 -17.99
CA VAL A 455 3.67 18.95 -16.85
C VAL A 455 2.95 17.60 -16.95
N PRO A 456 2.94 16.77 -15.91
CA PRO A 456 2.23 15.50 -15.94
C PRO A 456 0.72 15.73 -15.88
N ILE A 457 -0.02 14.86 -16.56
CA ILE A 457 -1.47 14.87 -16.62
C ILE A 457 -1.97 13.58 -16.01
N ILE A 458 -2.84 13.71 -15.00
CA ILE A 458 -3.57 12.62 -14.36
C ILE A 458 -5.00 12.66 -14.90
N GLU A 459 -5.39 11.66 -15.67
CA GLU A 459 -6.71 11.58 -16.26
C GLU A 459 -7.73 10.92 -15.33
N VAL A 460 -8.93 11.48 -15.26
CA VAL A 460 -10.07 10.93 -14.49
C VAL A 460 -11.35 10.97 -15.31
N ASP A 461 -12.33 10.10 -15.03
CA ASP A 461 -13.66 10.14 -15.66
C ASP A 461 -14.71 10.60 -14.65
N ALA A 462 -15.46 11.66 -14.96
CA ALA A 462 -16.55 12.14 -14.09
C ALA A 462 -17.58 11.04 -13.76
N LYS A 463 -17.73 10.02 -14.62
CA LYS A 463 -18.64 8.89 -14.40
C LYS A 463 -18.25 8.02 -13.22
N ASP A 464 -16.97 8.00 -12.85
CA ASP A 464 -16.48 7.20 -11.72
C ASP A 464 -16.93 7.80 -10.38
N GLY A 465 -17.32 9.08 -10.37
CA GLY A 465 -17.82 9.80 -9.19
C GLY A 465 -16.73 10.18 -8.17
N TRP A 466 -15.68 9.35 -8.06
CA TRP A 466 -14.52 9.53 -7.20
C TRP A 466 -13.24 9.11 -7.93
N ALA A 467 -12.12 9.74 -7.58
CA ALA A 467 -10.78 9.27 -7.94
C ALA A 467 -9.92 9.16 -6.68
N SER A 468 -9.01 8.19 -6.67
CA SER A 468 -7.95 8.09 -5.66
C SER A 468 -6.64 8.61 -6.22
N LEU A 469 -5.99 9.49 -5.47
CA LEU A 469 -4.67 10.04 -5.75
C LEU A 469 -3.74 9.65 -4.60
N ASN A 470 -2.72 8.85 -4.87
CA ASN A 470 -1.78 8.36 -3.87
C ASN A 470 -0.49 9.17 -3.98
N PHE A 471 -0.35 10.17 -3.11
CA PHE A 471 0.81 11.04 -3.05
C PHE A 471 1.96 10.36 -2.32
N ILE A 472 3.12 10.33 -2.95
CA ILE A 472 4.33 9.66 -2.45
C ILE A 472 5.45 10.68 -2.35
N GLY A 473 5.93 10.91 -1.12
CA GLY A 473 7.02 11.83 -0.82
C GLY A 473 8.41 11.24 -1.09
N ALA A 474 8.79 11.11 -2.36
CA ALA A 474 10.09 10.61 -2.79
C ALA A 474 11.15 11.72 -2.96
N GLN A 475 11.01 12.84 -2.26
CA GLN A 475 11.97 13.93 -2.28
C GLN A 475 13.25 13.54 -1.52
N ALA A 476 14.41 13.99 -2.00
CA ALA A 476 15.69 13.77 -1.36
C ALA A 476 15.94 14.76 -0.20
N GLN A 477 15.44 15.99 -0.29
CA GLN A 477 15.70 17.06 0.67
C GLN A 477 14.44 17.79 1.15
N LYS A 478 13.47 18.03 0.26
CA LYS A 478 12.33 18.92 0.51
C LYS A 478 11.15 18.23 1.17
N GLY A 479 10.65 18.87 2.24
CA GLY A 479 9.27 18.66 2.67
C GLY A 479 8.33 19.49 1.80
N THR A 480 7.22 18.90 1.37
CA THR A 480 6.29 19.56 0.45
C THR A 480 4.90 19.70 1.04
N THR A 481 4.07 20.51 0.39
CA THR A 481 2.63 20.55 0.60
C THR A 481 1.93 20.35 -0.72
N PHE A 482 0.86 19.56 -0.73
CA PHE A 482 0.03 19.37 -1.91
C PHE A 482 -1.41 19.86 -1.75
N SER A 483 -2.00 20.28 -2.87
CA SER A 483 -3.42 20.61 -3.00
C SER A 483 -3.91 20.33 -4.43
N VAL A 484 -5.23 20.14 -4.58
CA VAL A 484 -5.89 20.01 -5.88
C VAL A 484 -6.91 21.14 -6.02
N ASP A 485 -6.72 22.01 -7.00
CA ASP A 485 -7.57 23.18 -7.21
C ASP A 485 -9.05 22.76 -7.32
N ASN A 486 -9.92 23.39 -6.54
CA ASN A 486 -11.36 23.15 -6.46
C ASN A 486 -11.80 21.76 -5.96
N HIS A 487 -10.86 20.90 -5.54
CA HIS A 487 -11.16 19.55 -5.06
C HIS A 487 -10.62 19.36 -3.64
N PRO A 488 -11.46 19.49 -2.59
CA PRO A 488 -11.06 19.08 -1.26
C PRO A 488 -10.86 17.55 -1.22
N MET A 489 -9.86 17.11 -0.47
CA MET A 489 -9.34 15.75 -0.45
C MET A 489 -9.74 15.04 0.84
N TRP A 490 -10.32 13.85 0.74
CA TRP A 490 -10.52 12.96 1.88
C TRP A 490 -9.28 12.07 2.06
N ILE A 491 -8.49 12.35 3.09
CA ILE A 491 -7.32 11.54 3.44
C ILE A 491 -7.81 10.30 4.15
N TYR A 492 -7.58 9.14 3.54
CA TYR A 492 -8.11 7.85 4.01
C TYR A 492 -7.00 6.83 4.34
N GLU A 493 -5.79 7.05 3.85
CA GLU A 493 -4.61 6.22 4.12
C GLU A 493 -3.37 7.11 4.32
N VAL A 494 -2.53 6.73 5.28
CA VAL A 494 -1.24 7.37 5.56
C VAL A 494 -0.20 6.27 5.73
N ASP A 495 0.90 6.33 4.97
CA ASP A 495 2.01 5.36 4.99
C ASP A 495 1.56 3.90 4.80
N GLY A 496 0.49 3.68 4.00
CA GLY A 496 -0.11 2.36 3.77
C GLY A 496 -1.00 1.85 4.92
N GLN A 497 -1.38 2.72 5.86
CA GLN A 497 -2.33 2.39 6.92
C GLN A 497 -3.62 3.20 6.72
N PHE A 498 -4.77 2.52 6.64
CA PHE A 498 -6.06 3.21 6.69
C PHE A 498 -6.19 4.03 7.98
N VAL A 499 -6.73 5.23 7.87
CA VAL A 499 -6.97 6.16 8.99
C VAL A 499 -8.46 6.51 9.10
N GLU A 500 -8.88 7.07 10.24
CA GLU A 500 -10.20 7.71 10.35
C GLU A 500 -10.27 8.88 9.33
N PRO A 501 -11.06 8.79 8.23
CA PRO A 501 -10.92 9.72 7.13
C PRO A 501 -11.37 11.12 7.48
N ARG A 502 -10.61 12.12 7.00
CA ARG A 502 -10.92 13.54 7.19
C ARG A 502 -10.63 14.34 5.93
N GLN A 503 -11.38 15.42 5.75
CA GLN A 503 -11.31 16.25 4.56
C GLN A 503 -10.40 17.47 4.76
N TYR A 504 -9.52 17.71 3.80
CA TYR A 504 -8.57 18.83 3.77
C TYR A 504 -8.42 19.42 2.37
N GLU A 505 -8.13 20.71 2.29
CA GLU A 505 -7.79 21.38 1.03
C GLU A 505 -6.28 21.38 0.77
N MET A 506 -5.49 21.24 1.84
CA MET A 506 -4.03 21.32 1.84
C MET A 506 -3.46 20.24 2.77
N VAL A 507 -2.41 19.54 2.33
CA VAL A 507 -1.76 18.49 3.12
C VAL A 507 -0.24 18.67 3.07
N GLY A 508 0.37 18.80 4.24
CA GLY A 508 1.83 18.76 4.37
C GLY A 508 2.34 17.32 4.34
N MET A 509 3.38 17.06 3.54
CA MET A 509 3.99 15.76 3.34
C MET A 509 5.52 15.89 3.29
N TYR A 510 6.20 15.18 4.18
CA TYR A 510 7.66 15.16 4.25
C TYR A 510 8.23 13.93 3.55
N ASN A 511 9.54 13.94 3.33
CA ASN A 511 10.31 12.86 2.73
C ASN A 511 9.96 11.52 3.38
N GLY A 512 9.67 10.52 2.56
CA GLY A 512 9.27 9.17 3.00
C GLY A 512 7.80 9.02 3.35
N ALA A 513 7.04 10.09 3.62
CA ALA A 513 5.62 9.97 3.93
C ALA A 513 4.76 9.73 2.67
N ARG A 514 3.64 9.02 2.85
CA ARG A 514 2.65 8.77 1.79
C ARG A 514 1.26 9.10 2.29
N TYR A 515 0.44 9.67 1.41
CA TYR A 515 -0.94 10.02 1.70
C TYR A 515 -1.83 9.64 0.52
N SER A 516 -2.85 8.82 0.77
CA SER A 516 -3.87 8.53 -0.25
C SER A 516 -5.12 9.36 -0.01
N ALA A 517 -5.55 10.01 -1.08
CA ALA A 517 -6.61 11.01 -1.06
C ALA A 517 -7.73 10.60 -2.03
N LEU A 518 -8.95 10.51 -1.51
CA LEU A 518 -10.15 10.43 -2.34
C LEU A 518 -10.62 11.85 -2.70
N VAL A 519 -10.76 12.11 -3.99
CA VAL A 519 -11.32 13.35 -4.53
C VAL A 519 -12.65 13.07 -5.21
N LYS A 520 -13.68 13.84 -4.87
CA LYS A 520 -15.00 13.72 -5.49
C LYS A 520 -15.00 14.41 -6.84
N LEU A 521 -15.42 13.71 -7.89
CA LEU A 521 -15.40 14.20 -9.27
C LEU A 521 -16.68 14.99 -9.62
N ASN A 522 -16.97 16.02 -8.83
CA ASN A 522 -18.21 16.81 -8.91
C ASN A 522 -18.03 18.20 -9.54
N GLN A 523 -16.83 18.52 -10.03
CA GLN A 523 -16.57 19.78 -10.70
C GLN A 523 -16.99 19.73 -12.18
N THR A 524 -17.01 20.89 -12.84
CA THR A 524 -17.25 20.95 -14.29
C THR A 524 -16.11 20.23 -15.02
N PRO A 525 -16.38 19.27 -15.92
CA PRO A 525 -15.32 18.57 -16.64
C PRO A 525 -14.34 19.54 -17.33
N GLY A 526 -13.08 19.51 -16.90
CA GLY A 526 -12.01 20.40 -17.33
C GLY A 526 -10.67 20.02 -16.75
N ASP A 527 -9.71 20.95 -16.82
CA ASP A 527 -8.36 20.77 -16.29
C ASP A 527 -8.19 21.59 -15.00
N TYR A 528 -7.70 20.95 -13.94
CA TYR A 528 -7.46 21.55 -12.63
C TYR A 528 -6.01 21.35 -12.21
N ALA A 529 -5.39 22.35 -11.60
CA ALA A 529 -4.00 22.23 -11.17
C ALA A 529 -3.90 21.39 -9.89
N ILE A 530 -2.92 20.50 -9.86
CA ILE A 530 -2.38 19.91 -8.64
C ILE A 530 -1.12 20.71 -8.33
N ARG A 531 -1.06 21.30 -7.14
CA ARG A 531 0.04 22.19 -6.73
C ARG A 531 0.87 21.47 -5.70
N ILE A 532 2.18 21.36 -5.94
CA ILE A 532 3.15 20.82 -5.00
C ILE A 532 4.13 21.93 -4.65
N THR A 533 4.10 22.42 -3.42
CA THR A 533 4.94 23.53 -2.99
C THR A 533 5.94 23.04 -1.96
N ASP A 534 7.06 23.74 -1.79
CA ASP A 534 7.82 23.61 -0.55
C ASP A 534 6.92 23.93 0.66
N ASN A 535 7.19 23.31 1.80
CA ASN A 535 6.42 23.53 3.03
C ASN A 535 6.73 24.88 3.71
N GLY A 536 7.64 25.67 3.14
CA GLY A 536 7.93 27.05 3.51
C GLY A 536 9.05 27.21 4.52
N GLY A 537 9.92 26.21 4.67
CA GLY A 537 10.99 26.19 5.68
C GLY A 537 12.32 26.78 5.22
N ASP A 538 12.71 26.58 3.96
CA ASP A 538 14.08 26.81 3.49
C ASP A 538 14.19 27.31 2.04
N GLN A 539 13.11 27.23 1.25
CA GLN A 539 13.06 27.73 -0.12
C GLN A 539 11.62 28.06 -0.55
N VAL A 540 11.43 29.10 -1.36
CA VAL A 540 10.16 29.35 -2.06
C VAL A 540 10.22 28.73 -3.45
N ILE A 541 9.63 27.54 -3.60
CA ILE A 541 9.59 26.79 -4.87
C ILE A 541 8.31 25.97 -5.01
N SER A 542 7.86 25.73 -6.24
CA SER A 542 6.72 24.84 -6.53
C SER A 542 6.87 24.06 -7.83
N GLY A 543 6.22 22.91 -7.88
CA GLY A 543 5.93 22.12 -9.06
C GLY A 543 4.42 21.95 -9.27
N TYR A 544 4.03 21.46 -10.44
CA TYR A 544 2.63 21.34 -10.83
C TYR A 544 2.35 20.04 -11.58
N ALA A 545 1.12 19.56 -11.44
CA ALA A 545 0.51 18.56 -12.30
C ALA A 545 -0.90 19.01 -12.69
N ILE A 546 -1.54 18.30 -13.62
CA ILE A 546 -2.91 18.59 -14.06
C ILE A 546 -3.80 17.39 -13.78
N LEU A 547 -4.88 17.59 -13.03
CA LEU A 547 -6.01 16.67 -12.97
C LEU A 547 -6.93 16.99 -14.16
N SER A 548 -7.01 16.10 -15.14
CA SER A 548 -7.78 16.30 -16.38
C SER A 548 -8.97 15.37 -16.44
N TYR A 549 -10.17 15.93 -16.54
CA TYR A 549 -11.37 15.14 -16.79
C TYR A 549 -11.40 14.70 -18.26
N ARG A 550 -11.53 13.40 -18.51
CA ARG A 550 -11.70 12.84 -19.86
C ARG A 550 -12.87 13.53 -20.55
N ALA A 551 -12.67 13.87 -21.82
CA ALA A 551 -13.70 14.54 -22.59
C ALA A 551 -14.93 13.61 -22.71
N ALA A 552 -16.03 13.99 -22.07
CA ALA A 552 -17.33 13.59 -22.59
C ALA A 552 -17.43 14.13 -24.02
N ASN A 553 -18.02 13.39 -24.96
CA ASN A 553 -18.29 13.89 -26.31
C ASN A 553 -19.17 15.15 -26.22
N THR A 554 -18.59 16.33 -26.02
CA THR A 554 -19.32 17.59 -25.92
C THR A 554 -19.22 18.30 -27.25
N THR A 555 -20.28 18.14 -28.02
CA THR A 555 -20.63 18.96 -29.18
C THR A 555 -21.19 20.34 -28.78
N GLU A 556 -20.98 20.79 -27.53
CA GLU A 556 -21.56 22.03 -27.02
C GLU A 556 -20.50 23.10 -26.76
N ASN A 557 -20.79 24.30 -27.25
CA ASN A 557 -20.01 25.54 -27.26
C ASN A 557 -19.62 26.11 -25.86
N GLY A 558 -19.35 25.28 -24.86
CA GLY A 558 -18.82 25.70 -23.55
C GLY A 558 -17.29 25.71 -23.54
N THR A 559 -16.68 26.75 -22.96
CA THR A 559 -15.24 26.77 -22.67
C THR A 559 -14.92 25.77 -21.55
N ARG A 560 -14.22 24.68 -21.90
CA ARG A 560 -13.64 23.72 -20.94
C ARG A 560 -12.71 24.47 -19.97
N PRO A 561 -12.86 24.34 -18.63
CA PRO A 561 -11.90 24.90 -17.68
C PRO A 561 -10.47 24.47 -18.02
N GLN A 562 -9.52 25.40 -17.93
CA GLN A 562 -8.10 25.17 -18.20
C GLN A 562 -7.29 25.43 -16.93
N ALA A 563 -6.42 24.49 -16.57
CA ALA A 563 -5.58 24.60 -15.38
C ALA A 563 -4.67 25.82 -15.48
N GLN A 564 -4.67 26.66 -14.45
CA GLN A 564 -3.79 27.81 -14.34
C GLN A 564 -2.58 27.43 -13.49
N ILE A 565 -1.44 27.17 -14.14
CA ILE A 565 -0.18 26.77 -13.50
C ILE A 565 0.87 27.87 -13.60
N GLY A 566 1.87 27.82 -12.72
CA GLY A 566 2.98 28.76 -12.68
C GLY A 566 2.92 29.75 -11.51
N PRO A 567 4.00 30.52 -11.29
CA PRO A 567 4.25 31.17 -9.99
C PRO A 567 3.20 32.20 -9.58
N THR A 568 2.56 32.86 -10.53
CA THR A 568 1.57 33.91 -10.25
C THR A 568 0.16 33.38 -10.08
N THR A 569 -0.08 32.08 -10.33
CA THR A 569 -1.43 31.48 -10.23
C THR A 569 -1.69 31.02 -8.80
N LYS A 570 -2.98 30.99 -8.42
CA LYS A 570 -3.41 30.67 -7.06
C LYS A 570 -4.54 29.65 -7.07
N GLY A 571 -4.47 28.72 -6.13
CA GLY A 571 -5.51 27.73 -5.86
C GLY A 571 -5.95 27.81 -4.41
N TYR A 572 -6.02 26.68 -3.72
CA TYR A 572 -6.08 26.65 -2.25
C TYR A 572 -4.76 27.15 -1.62
N ILE A 573 -3.65 26.94 -2.31
CA ILE A 573 -2.32 27.43 -1.91
C ILE A 573 -1.70 28.29 -3.03
N ASP A 574 -0.82 29.21 -2.65
CA ASP A 574 0.02 29.99 -3.57
C ASP A 574 1.39 29.31 -3.82
N TYR A 575 2.30 30.01 -4.52
CA TYR A 575 3.61 29.48 -4.91
C TYR A 575 4.58 29.23 -3.73
N ALA A 576 4.30 29.77 -2.54
CA ALA A 576 5.06 29.52 -1.32
C ALA A 576 4.33 28.59 -0.35
N GLY A 577 3.29 27.89 -0.83
CA GLY A 577 2.50 26.98 -0.01
C GLY A 577 1.61 27.68 1.02
N GLN A 578 1.40 28.98 0.91
CA GLN A 578 0.57 29.71 1.86
C GLN A 578 -0.91 29.60 1.48
N ASN A 579 -1.78 29.51 2.50
CA ASN A 579 -3.23 29.48 2.31
C ASN A 579 -3.70 30.76 1.60
N THR A 580 -4.49 30.61 0.53
CA THR A 580 -5.06 31.76 -0.19
C THR A 580 -6.30 32.34 0.49
N SER A 581 -6.90 31.60 1.43
CA SER A 581 -8.03 32.05 2.24
C SER A 581 -8.04 31.38 3.62
N ALA A 582 -8.78 31.98 4.56
CA ALA A 582 -8.95 31.44 5.90
C ALA A 582 -9.78 30.13 5.97
N SER A 583 -10.45 29.73 4.88
CA SER A 583 -11.27 28.52 4.83
C SER A 583 -10.48 27.26 4.46
N VAL A 584 -9.22 27.40 4.06
CA VAL A 584 -8.35 26.27 3.69
C VAL A 584 -8.02 25.46 4.93
N ARG A 585 -8.51 24.22 5.02
CA ARG A 585 -8.14 23.29 6.08
C ARG A 585 -6.84 22.61 5.71
N HIS A 586 -5.86 22.78 6.59
CA HIS A 586 -4.53 22.22 6.44
C HIS A 586 -4.37 20.99 7.35
N LEU A 587 -4.06 19.85 6.75
CA LEU A 587 -3.49 18.72 7.48
C LEU A 587 -2.00 18.97 7.71
N ASN A 588 -1.69 19.49 8.90
CA ASN A 588 -0.31 19.67 9.33
C ASN A 588 0.28 18.31 9.75
N TYR A 589 1.58 18.09 9.52
CA TYR A 589 2.32 16.88 9.89
C TYR A 589 2.26 16.56 11.39
N THR A 590 2.03 17.55 12.26
CA THR A 590 1.81 17.34 13.71
C THR A 590 0.38 16.91 14.07
N THR A 591 -0.54 16.91 13.11
CA THR A 591 -1.93 16.50 13.36
C THR A 591 -2.02 15.00 13.50
N ASN A 592 -2.40 14.52 14.69
CA ASN A 592 -2.67 13.10 14.90
C ASN A 592 -3.89 12.65 14.06
N LEU A 593 -3.66 11.71 13.14
CA LEU A 593 -4.68 10.99 12.37
C LEU A 593 -4.76 9.55 12.88
N PRO A 594 -5.79 9.19 13.67
CA PRO A 594 -5.90 7.86 14.26
C PRO A 594 -5.95 6.76 13.21
N ALA A 595 -5.24 5.66 13.47
CA ALA A 595 -5.30 4.47 12.63
C ALA A 595 -6.71 3.84 12.68
N PHE A 596 -7.22 3.44 11.52
CA PHE A 596 -8.52 2.77 11.40
C PHE A 596 -8.38 1.27 11.54
N ASN A 597 -9.21 0.68 12.42
CA ASN A 597 -9.32 -0.77 12.61
C ASN A 597 -7.99 -1.47 12.96
N VAL A 598 -7.17 -0.82 13.78
CA VAL A 598 -5.91 -1.37 14.30
C VAL A 598 -6.01 -1.57 15.81
N PRO A 599 -5.49 -2.67 16.38
CA PRO A 599 -5.40 -2.86 17.82
C PRO A 599 -4.62 -1.72 18.48
N LEU A 600 -5.08 -1.24 19.64
CA LEU A 600 -4.31 -0.25 20.40
C LEU A 600 -3.04 -0.86 20.99
N PRO A 601 -1.93 -0.10 21.08
CA PRO A 601 -0.76 -0.56 21.81
C PRO A 601 -1.10 -0.74 23.31
N PRO A 602 -0.36 -1.59 24.04
CA PRO A 602 -0.51 -1.71 25.49
C PRO A 602 -0.19 -0.37 26.17
N ALA A 603 -0.72 -0.19 27.38
CA ALA A 603 -0.45 1.00 28.19
C ALA A 603 1.03 1.12 28.60
N PHE A 604 1.72 -0.02 28.74
CA PHE A 604 3.11 -0.10 29.19
C PHE A 604 4.00 -0.64 28.06
N ALA A 605 5.21 -0.10 27.97
CA ALA A 605 6.31 -0.70 27.23
C ALA A 605 7.21 -1.47 28.20
N ASP A 606 7.89 -2.49 27.69
CA ASP A 606 8.90 -3.25 28.43
C ASP A 606 10.24 -2.49 28.49
N LEU A 607 10.49 -1.62 27.51
CA LEU A 607 11.73 -0.84 27.38
C LEU A 607 11.43 0.57 26.87
N THR A 608 12.10 1.58 27.44
CA THR A 608 12.12 2.95 26.92
C THR A 608 13.56 3.31 26.54
N LEU A 609 13.78 3.56 25.25
CA LEU A 609 15.03 4.05 24.68
C LEU A 609 14.92 5.54 24.41
N LYS A 610 16.01 6.29 24.61
CA LYS A 610 16.07 7.73 24.38
C LYS A 610 17.21 8.07 23.45
N THR A 611 16.93 8.93 22.48
CA THR A 611 17.90 9.39 21.49
C THR A 611 17.97 10.91 21.54
N ASN A 612 19.16 11.50 21.47
CA ASN A 612 19.34 12.94 21.38
C ASN A 612 19.83 13.34 19.99
N MET A 613 19.03 14.17 19.34
CA MET A 613 19.20 14.64 17.99
C MET A 613 19.78 16.06 17.97
N THR A 614 20.87 16.25 17.23
CA THR A 614 21.65 17.50 17.15
C THR A 614 22.63 17.46 15.97
N ARG A 615 23.28 18.58 15.67
CA ARG A 615 24.46 18.61 14.78
C ARG A 615 25.76 18.34 15.52
N VAL A 616 26.78 17.87 14.80
CA VAL A 616 28.08 17.51 15.37
C VAL A 616 29.20 18.00 14.45
N ASN A 617 30.17 18.74 14.99
CA ASN A 617 31.38 19.27 14.33
C ASN A 617 31.16 20.28 13.17
N SER A 618 30.12 20.13 12.35
CA SER A 618 29.83 20.96 11.18
C SER A 618 28.31 21.12 10.97
N SER A 619 27.91 22.05 10.12
CA SER A 619 26.49 22.32 9.89
C SER A 619 25.76 21.19 9.16
N TYR A 620 26.44 20.48 8.25
CA TYR A 620 25.86 19.39 7.45
C TYR A 620 25.91 18.02 8.15
N GLN A 621 26.58 17.94 9.30
CA GLN A 621 26.78 16.69 10.03
C GLN A 621 25.73 16.58 11.14
N TRP A 622 24.82 15.64 10.96
CA TRP A 622 23.65 15.45 11.80
C TRP A 622 23.72 14.13 12.55
N SER A 623 23.25 14.11 13.80
CA SER A 623 23.22 12.95 14.67
C SER A 623 21.81 12.76 15.21
N ILE A 624 21.34 11.51 15.28
CA ILE A 624 20.18 11.11 16.09
C ILE A 624 20.61 10.38 17.39
N GLY A 625 21.86 9.92 17.50
CA GLY A 625 22.33 9.01 18.55
C GLY A 625 23.22 9.59 19.64
N ASN A 626 22.86 10.73 20.24
CA ASN A 626 23.66 11.36 21.31
C ASN A 626 25.04 11.85 20.85
N GLY A 627 25.10 12.48 19.68
CA GLY A 627 26.30 13.13 19.14
C GLY A 627 27.22 12.20 18.35
N VAL A 628 26.70 11.09 17.84
CA VAL A 628 27.44 10.14 16.99
C VAL A 628 27.00 10.27 15.53
N LEU A 629 27.95 10.15 14.60
CA LEU A 629 27.69 10.15 13.16
C LEU A 629 27.80 8.72 12.65
N TYR A 630 26.69 8.14 12.21
CA TYR A 630 26.64 6.76 11.74
C TYR A 630 26.40 6.69 10.24
N GLU A 631 27.32 6.03 9.55
CA GLU A 631 27.19 5.67 8.14
C GLU A 631 27.06 4.13 8.05
N PRO A 632 25.92 3.58 7.61
CA PRO A 632 25.72 2.13 7.58
C PRO A 632 26.72 1.42 6.64
N GLU A 633 27.20 2.09 5.60
CA GLU A 633 28.19 1.58 4.65
C GLU A 633 29.55 1.24 5.29
N VAL A 634 29.87 1.73 6.49
CA VAL A 634 31.12 1.41 7.19
C VAL A 634 31.28 -0.10 7.44
N THR A 635 30.15 -0.82 7.54
CA THR A 635 30.12 -2.28 7.73
C THR A 635 29.70 -3.03 6.46
N ALA A 636 29.72 -2.39 5.29
CA ALA A 636 29.26 -2.95 4.01
C ALA A 636 29.92 -4.29 3.62
N ASP A 637 31.19 -4.49 3.99
CA ASP A 637 31.93 -5.73 3.71
C ASP A 637 31.53 -6.89 4.63
N THR A 638 30.94 -6.59 5.78
CA THR A 638 30.48 -7.55 6.80
C THR A 638 29.09 -7.17 7.32
N PRO A 639 28.03 -7.37 6.52
CA PRO A 639 26.68 -6.98 6.92
C PRO A 639 26.29 -7.60 8.26
N LEU A 640 25.80 -6.77 9.20
CA LEU A 640 25.55 -7.19 10.58
C LEU A 640 24.60 -8.38 10.70
N MET A 641 23.70 -8.59 9.74
CA MET A 641 22.80 -9.73 9.75
C MET A 641 23.51 -11.09 9.66
N PHE A 642 24.73 -11.12 9.13
CA PHE A 642 25.53 -12.34 9.00
C PHE A 642 26.48 -12.56 10.18
N GLU A 643 26.57 -11.58 11.08
CA GLU A 643 27.41 -11.63 12.25
C GLU A 643 26.68 -12.30 13.42
N LYS A 644 27.34 -13.27 14.06
CA LYS A 644 26.76 -13.98 15.22
C LYS A 644 26.81 -13.16 16.49
N GLN A 645 27.69 -12.16 16.56
CA GLN A 645 27.82 -11.21 17.66
C GLN A 645 27.94 -9.81 17.05
N PRO A 646 26.83 -9.17 16.66
CA PRO A 646 26.87 -7.90 15.93
C PRO A 646 27.61 -6.79 16.70
N LEU A 647 27.54 -6.82 18.04
CA LEU A 647 28.20 -5.84 18.91
C LEU A 647 29.72 -5.96 18.98
N ASP A 648 30.31 -7.05 18.46
CA ASP A 648 31.76 -7.15 18.27
C ASP A 648 32.23 -6.35 17.04
N VAL A 649 31.30 -6.05 16.12
CA VAL A 649 31.57 -5.36 14.85
C VAL A 649 31.15 -3.90 14.92
N ILE A 650 29.94 -3.61 15.45
CA ILE A 650 29.43 -2.26 15.62
C ILE A 650 29.43 -1.84 17.10
N PRO A 651 30.08 -0.71 17.45
CA PRO A 651 30.03 -0.16 18.80
C PRO A 651 28.62 0.19 19.27
N SER A 652 28.34 -0.02 20.57
CA SER A 652 26.99 0.16 21.14
C SER A 652 26.42 1.58 21.03
N ASN A 653 27.27 2.60 20.90
CA ASN A 653 26.84 3.99 20.73
C ASN A 653 26.17 4.25 19.37
N PHE A 654 26.40 3.40 18.36
CA PHE A 654 25.71 3.48 17.06
C PHE A 654 24.46 2.60 16.98
N THR A 655 24.11 1.91 18.07
CA THR A 655 23.05 0.91 18.07
C THR A 655 21.93 1.25 19.05
N LEU A 656 20.68 0.98 18.64
CA LEU A 656 19.56 0.74 19.54
C LEU A 656 19.31 -0.76 19.58
N GLN A 657 19.25 -1.33 20.78
CA GLN A 657 19.13 -2.78 20.97
C GLN A 657 17.82 -3.09 21.68
N THR A 658 17.09 -4.07 21.16
CA THR A 658 15.82 -4.51 21.75
C THR A 658 15.78 -6.01 21.92
N LEU A 659 14.80 -6.49 22.68
CA LEU A 659 14.57 -7.91 22.91
C LEU A 659 13.34 -8.36 22.14
N ASN A 660 13.35 -9.60 21.67
CA ASN A 660 12.24 -10.15 20.92
C ASN A 660 10.97 -10.22 21.78
N ASN A 661 9.82 -10.05 21.14
CA ASN A 661 8.50 -10.08 21.76
C ASN A 661 8.33 -9.08 22.90
N THR A 662 8.93 -7.89 22.77
CA THR A 662 8.77 -6.77 23.71
C THR A 662 8.11 -5.58 23.04
N TRP A 663 7.42 -4.76 23.83
CA TRP A 663 6.97 -3.44 23.44
C TRP A 663 8.03 -2.41 23.81
N VAL A 664 8.43 -1.59 22.85
CA VAL A 664 9.52 -0.62 23.00
C VAL A 664 9.02 0.78 22.72
N ASP A 665 9.32 1.70 23.62
CA ASP A 665 9.25 3.14 23.37
C ASP A 665 10.59 3.65 22.86
N ILE A 666 10.58 4.43 21.79
CA ILE A 666 11.72 5.26 21.38
C ILE A 666 11.32 6.72 21.53
N ILE A 667 12.05 7.44 22.37
CA ILE A 667 11.93 8.88 22.56
C ILE A 667 12.97 9.55 21.68
N ILE A 668 12.50 10.27 20.66
CA ILE A 668 13.35 11.07 19.80
C ILE A 668 13.34 12.50 20.35
N GLN A 669 14.38 12.84 21.11
CA GLN A 669 14.59 14.18 21.67
C GLN A 669 15.41 15.01 20.69
N ILE A 670 14.92 16.22 20.40
CA ILE A 670 15.65 17.24 19.66
C ILE A 670 16.19 18.23 20.68
N ILE A 671 17.50 18.50 20.62
CA ILE A 671 18.18 19.45 21.49
C ILE A 671 18.64 20.61 20.63
N SER A 672 18.10 21.79 20.89
CA SER A 672 18.55 23.05 20.28
C SER A 672 19.49 23.78 21.25
N ASP A 673 20.65 24.20 20.76
CA ASP A 673 21.54 25.11 21.48
C ASP A 673 21.41 26.50 20.87
N PRO A 674 20.94 27.53 21.60
CA PRO A 674 20.68 28.85 21.03
C PRO A 674 21.89 29.55 20.39
N GLU A 675 23.12 29.16 20.75
CA GLU A 675 24.35 29.76 20.20
C GLU A 675 25.00 28.88 19.12
N MET A 676 25.04 27.56 19.31
CA MET A 676 25.70 26.61 18.41
C MET A 676 24.76 26.03 17.35
N ASP A 677 23.53 25.70 17.73
CA ASP A 677 22.55 24.98 16.91
C ASP A 677 21.14 25.60 17.08
N PRO A 678 20.92 26.84 16.60
CA PRO A 678 19.79 27.65 17.06
C PRO A 678 18.44 27.12 16.57
N ILE A 679 18.35 26.75 15.29
CA ILE A 679 17.11 26.30 14.65
C ILE A 679 17.38 25.01 13.89
N HIS A 680 16.49 24.05 14.09
CA HIS A 680 16.46 22.80 13.34
C HIS A 680 15.30 22.81 12.35
N PRO A 681 15.47 22.29 11.12
CA PRO A 681 14.36 21.99 10.24
C PRO A 681 13.57 20.78 10.79
N PRO A 682 12.29 20.59 10.40
CA PRO A 682 11.58 19.38 10.77
C PRO A 682 12.27 18.16 10.14
N HIS A 683 12.64 17.17 10.94
CA HIS A 683 13.29 15.95 10.48
C HIS A 683 12.24 14.84 10.31
N PRO A 684 12.04 14.31 9.09
CA PRO A 684 11.31 13.05 8.90
C PRO A 684 12.21 11.91 9.34
N ILE A 685 11.89 11.25 10.44
CA ILE A 685 12.59 10.06 10.92
C ILE A 685 11.87 8.83 10.41
N HIS A 686 12.58 8.02 9.62
CA HIS A 686 12.09 6.74 9.11
C HIS A 686 12.65 5.59 9.94
N LYS A 687 11.76 4.66 10.31
CA LYS A 687 12.10 3.38 10.92
C LYS A 687 11.84 2.28 9.90
N HIS A 688 12.87 1.50 9.61
CA HIS A 688 12.74 0.29 8.81
C HIS A 688 11.97 -0.82 9.54
N GLY A 689 11.45 -1.77 8.77
CA GLY A 689 10.67 -2.89 9.26
C GLY A 689 9.24 -2.51 9.61
N ASN A 690 8.73 -2.98 10.75
CA ASN A 690 7.35 -2.72 11.12
C ASN A 690 7.10 -1.26 11.54
N ARG A 691 5.86 -0.81 11.35
CA ARG A 691 5.37 0.52 11.73
C ARG A 691 5.38 0.70 13.25
N ALA A 692 5.45 1.95 13.71
CA ALA A 692 5.30 2.33 15.11
C ALA A 692 4.11 3.27 15.32
N TYR A 693 3.49 3.16 16.48
CA TYR A 693 2.49 4.10 16.95
C TYR A 693 3.19 5.39 17.34
N ILE A 694 2.69 6.53 16.88
CA ILE A 694 3.02 7.81 17.51
C ILE A 694 2.11 7.93 18.73
N ILE A 695 2.70 7.98 19.93
CA ILE A 695 1.95 7.91 21.18
C ILE A 695 2.02 9.19 22.02
N GLY A 696 2.89 10.13 21.64
CA GLY A 696 2.96 11.43 22.27
C GLY A 696 4.02 12.31 21.62
N ASP A 697 3.88 13.61 21.84
CA ASP A 697 4.86 14.61 21.46
C ASP A 697 4.73 15.82 22.39
N GLY A 698 5.78 16.64 22.47
CA GLY A 698 5.76 17.80 23.33
C GLY A 698 6.93 18.75 23.13
N MET A 699 6.72 19.98 23.59
CA MET A 699 7.76 21.00 23.68
C MET A 699 8.67 20.75 24.89
N GLY A 700 9.93 21.15 24.76
CA GLY A 700 10.97 21.01 25.78
C GLY A 700 11.65 19.64 25.80
N VAL A 701 12.10 19.26 26.99
CA VAL A 701 12.88 18.02 27.22
C VAL A 701 12.01 16.94 27.85
N PHE A 702 12.11 15.71 27.34
CA PHE A 702 11.48 14.53 27.92
C PHE A 702 12.20 14.11 29.21
N ASN A 703 11.71 14.58 30.34
CA ASN A 703 12.34 14.40 31.66
C ASN A 703 11.91 13.11 32.40
N TRP A 704 10.95 12.35 31.87
CA TRP A 704 10.45 11.12 32.50
C TRP A 704 11.35 9.93 32.19
N SER A 705 11.40 8.92 33.06
CA SER A 705 12.18 7.70 32.79
C SER A 705 11.47 6.82 31.76
N THR A 706 10.14 6.83 31.76
CA THR A 706 9.28 6.07 30.86
C THR A 706 8.12 6.93 30.35
N VAL A 707 7.48 6.53 29.25
CA VAL A 707 6.25 7.19 28.79
C VAL A 707 5.13 7.08 29.82
N TYR A 708 5.05 5.97 30.55
CA TYR A 708 4.02 5.79 31.57
C TYR A 708 4.11 6.84 32.68
N GLU A 709 5.32 7.16 33.17
CA GLU A 709 5.53 8.26 34.12
C GLU A 709 5.05 9.60 33.54
N GLY A 710 5.39 9.88 32.27
CA GLY A 710 4.94 11.08 31.58
C GLY A 710 3.42 11.16 31.46
N MET A 711 2.75 10.03 31.16
CA MET A 711 1.29 9.97 31.08
C MET A 711 0.60 10.24 32.42
N LEU A 712 1.21 9.86 33.54
CA LEU A 712 0.66 10.14 34.88
C LEU A 712 0.71 11.64 35.22
N GLU A 713 1.74 12.34 34.76
CA GLU A 713 1.95 13.77 35.05
C GLU A 713 1.29 14.69 34.01
N ARG A 714 1.43 14.36 32.73
CA ARG A 714 1.00 15.16 31.57
C ARG A 714 0.24 14.30 30.55
N PRO A 715 -0.93 13.76 30.92
CA PRO A 715 -1.73 12.92 30.03
C PRO A 715 -2.17 13.65 28.75
N ASP A 716 -2.16 14.98 28.73
CA ASP A 716 -2.49 15.80 27.57
C ASP A 716 -1.47 15.71 26.41
N LEU A 717 -0.24 15.25 26.69
CA LEU A 717 0.83 15.10 25.70
C LEU A 717 0.87 13.71 25.05
N PHE A 718 0.00 12.79 25.47
CA PHE A 718 0.01 11.40 25.03
C PHE A 718 -1.38 10.95 24.54
N TYR A 719 -1.42 10.18 23.45
CA TYR A 719 -2.66 9.82 22.74
C TYR A 719 -2.79 8.32 22.42
N LEU A 720 -2.43 7.46 23.40
CA LEU A 720 -2.47 5.99 23.28
C LEU A 720 -3.87 5.41 22.99
N ASN A 721 -4.94 6.16 23.22
CA ASN A 721 -6.31 5.71 22.95
C ASN A 721 -6.70 5.83 21.47
N LYS A 722 -6.00 6.67 20.70
CA LYS A 722 -6.22 6.91 19.26
C LYS A 722 -4.92 7.30 18.54
N PRO A 723 -3.86 6.49 18.59
CA PRO A 723 -2.59 6.82 17.98
C PRO A 723 -2.63 6.70 16.45
N ALA A 724 -1.82 7.49 15.77
CA ALA A 724 -1.42 7.22 14.39
C ALA A 724 -0.44 6.03 14.37
N LEU A 725 -0.48 5.21 13.31
CA LEU A 725 0.47 4.11 13.07
C LEU A 725 1.19 4.38 11.75
N ARG A 726 2.52 4.56 11.81
CA ARG A 726 3.32 5.06 10.68
C ARG A 726 4.70 4.42 10.66
N ASP A 727 5.42 4.54 9.55
CA ASP A 727 6.87 4.22 9.48
C ASP A 727 7.74 5.48 9.38
N THR A 728 7.14 6.65 9.15
CA THR A 728 7.84 7.92 9.05
C THR A 728 7.22 8.93 10.02
N PHE A 729 8.05 9.55 10.86
CA PHE A 729 7.66 10.41 11.96
C PHE A 729 8.35 11.77 11.85
N VAL A 730 7.59 12.86 11.75
CA VAL A 730 8.17 14.19 11.55
C VAL A 730 8.32 14.90 12.90
N THR A 731 9.54 15.31 13.23
CA THR A 731 9.82 16.08 14.45
C THR A 731 9.34 17.53 14.30
N ASN A 732 8.71 18.12 15.31
CA ASN A 732 8.32 19.55 15.30
C ASN A 732 9.48 20.45 15.75
N THR A 733 10.10 21.26 14.90
CA THR A 733 11.41 21.85 15.27
C THR A 733 11.52 23.37 15.20
N LEU A 734 10.65 24.05 14.44
CA LEU A 734 10.72 25.52 14.33
C LEU A 734 10.42 26.22 15.66
N THR A 735 9.69 25.56 16.57
CA THR A 735 9.45 26.05 17.93
C THR A 735 10.42 25.47 18.95
N ALA A 736 11.23 24.45 18.61
CA ALA A 736 12.17 23.82 19.55
C ALA A 736 13.18 24.84 20.10
N ALA A 737 13.61 25.77 19.24
CA ALA A 737 14.47 26.90 19.58
C ALA A 737 13.90 27.80 20.69
N LEU A 738 12.57 27.89 20.82
CA LEU A 738 11.89 28.77 21.76
C LEU A 738 11.72 28.15 23.16
N ASP A 739 11.65 26.82 23.24
CA ASP A 739 11.38 26.07 24.48
C ASP A 739 12.51 25.11 24.88
N GLY A 740 13.70 25.24 24.28
CA GLY A 740 14.89 24.47 24.63
C GLY A 740 14.89 23.01 24.18
N GLY A 741 14.03 22.66 23.21
CA GLY A 741 13.92 21.33 22.63
C GLY A 741 12.49 20.93 22.28
N VAL A 742 12.35 19.76 21.66
CA VAL A 742 11.06 19.05 21.51
C VAL A 742 11.30 17.55 21.59
N TRP A 743 10.26 16.77 21.77
CA TRP A 743 10.33 15.32 21.69
C TRP A 743 9.12 14.73 21.00
N ILE A 744 9.32 13.56 20.39
CA ILE A 744 8.28 12.67 19.91
C ILE A 744 8.53 11.27 20.48
N ALA A 745 7.46 10.61 20.91
CA ALA A 745 7.49 9.26 21.47
C ALA A 745 6.77 8.30 20.51
N ILE A 746 7.50 7.29 20.05
CA ILE A 746 6.95 6.20 19.24
C ILE A 746 6.98 4.88 20.01
N ARG A 747 5.98 4.02 19.78
CA ARG A 747 5.87 2.69 20.39
C ARG A 747 5.61 1.61 19.34
N TYR A 748 6.36 0.52 19.39
CA TYR A 748 6.16 -0.63 18.50
C TYR A 748 6.44 -1.93 19.23
N HIS A 749 6.06 -3.04 18.61
CA HIS A 749 6.32 -4.39 19.10
C HIS A 749 7.46 -5.00 18.29
N VAL A 750 8.39 -5.67 18.98
CA VAL A 750 9.55 -6.31 18.36
C VAL A 750 9.19 -7.76 17.98
N SER A 751 9.27 -8.07 16.69
CA SER A 751 8.78 -9.31 16.06
C SER A 751 9.90 -10.13 15.40
N GLY A 752 10.93 -10.47 16.16
CA GLY A 752 12.06 -11.30 15.71
C GLY A 752 13.36 -10.52 15.56
N PRO A 753 14.46 -11.20 15.17
CA PRO A 753 15.72 -10.53 14.95
C PRO A 753 15.68 -9.74 13.63
N PHE A 754 15.96 -8.44 13.68
CA PHE A 754 16.03 -7.61 12.48
C PHE A 754 17.11 -6.52 12.63
N PRO A 755 18.24 -6.62 11.89
CA PRO A 755 19.14 -5.49 11.68
C PRO A 755 18.50 -4.50 10.72
N SER A 756 18.01 -3.39 11.27
CA SER A 756 17.28 -2.36 10.54
C SER A 756 17.88 -0.98 10.82
N LEU A 757 17.39 0.04 10.11
CA LEU A 757 17.87 1.41 10.24
C LEU A 757 16.79 2.32 10.85
N LEU A 758 17.20 3.20 11.76
CA LEU A 758 16.44 4.36 12.20
C LEU A 758 17.21 5.61 11.75
N HIS A 759 16.65 6.41 10.84
CA HIS A 759 17.40 7.51 10.23
C HIS A 759 16.52 8.68 9.80
N CYS A 760 17.14 9.83 9.55
CA CYS A 760 16.46 10.93 8.88
C CYS A 760 16.32 10.64 7.38
N HIS A 761 15.14 10.91 6.84
CA HIS A 761 14.82 10.73 5.42
C HIS A 761 15.14 11.96 4.55
N ILE A 762 15.82 12.96 5.12
CA ILE A 762 16.55 13.95 4.33
C ILE A 762 17.90 13.31 4.02
N THR A 763 18.14 13.03 2.75
CA THR A 763 19.30 12.25 2.27
C THR A 763 20.61 12.83 2.76
N THR A 764 20.86 14.13 2.57
CA THR A 764 22.08 14.79 3.04
C THR A 764 22.27 14.71 4.56
N HIS A 765 21.18 14.68 5.34
CA HIS A 765 21.28 14.45 6.78
C HIS A 765 21.68 13.00 7.09
N GLN A 766 21.12 12.01 6.37
CA GLN A 766 21.53 10.61 6.50
C GLN A 766 23.01 10.42 6.13
N GLU A 767 23.46 10.90 4.96
CA GLU A 767 24.87 10.80 4.54
C GLU A 767 25.79 11.62 5.47
N GLY A 768 25.28 12.70 6.07
CA GLY A 768 25.96 13.44 7.13
C GLY A 768 26.10 12.69 8.46
N GLY A 769 25.43 11.54 8.63
CA GLY A 769 25.55 10.65 9.78
C GLY A 769 24.28 10.47 10.64
N MET A 770 23.13 10.99 10.20
CA MET A 770 21.89 11.03 11.01
C MET A 770 21.12 9.71 10.96
N ALA A 771 21.78 8.66 11.43
CA ALA A 771 21.25 7.31 11.47
C ALA A 771 21.68 6.58 12.75
N LEU A 772 21.00 5.48 13.05
CA LEU A 772 21.38 4.48 14.03
C LEU A 772 21.01 3.10 13.50
N ALA A 773 21.84 2.10 13.82
CA ALA A 773 21.48 0.70 13.63
C ALA A 773 20.45 0.30 14.70
N LEU A 774 19.25 -0.07 14.29
CA LEU A 774 18.24 -0.66 15.17
C LEU A 774 18.36 -2.18 15.08
N LEU A 775 18.94 -2.78 16.14
CA LEU A 775 19.16 -4.21 16.26
C LEU A 775 18.01 -4.82 17.07
N ASP A 776 16.94 -5.15 16.36
CA ASP A 776 15.76 -5.75 16.97
C ASP A 776 16.00 -7.23 17.29
N GLY A 777 15.49 -7.70 18.43
CA GLY A 777 15.52 -9.13 18.81
C GLY A 777 16.93 -9.70 19.01
N ILE A 778 17.83 -8.97 19.69
CA ILE A 778 19.24 -9.37 19.84
C ILE A 778 19.42 -10.70 20.62
N ASP A 779 18.45 -11.07 21.46
CA ASP A 779 18.41 -12.33 22.20
C ASP A 779 18.14 -13.56 21.31
N VAL A 780 17.55 -13.34 20.13
CA VAL A 780 17.28 -14.38 19.12
C VAL A 780 18.08 -14.17 17.84
N TRP A 781 19.13 -13.34 17.87
CA TRP A 781 19.96 -13.01 16.69
C TRP A 781 20.51 -14.23 15.94
N SER A 782 20.73 -15.34 16.67
CA SER A 782 21.20 -16.60 16.09
C SER A 782 20.24 -17.22 15.05
N GLU A 783 18.97 -16.82 15.06
CA GLU A 783 17.92 -17.28 14.12
C GLU A 783 18.06 -16.63 12.73
N LEU A 784 18.83 -15.54 12.59
CA LEU A 784 19.12 -14.94 11.29
C LEU A 784 19.91 -15.93 10.40
N PRO A 785 19.58 -15.98 9.10
CA PRO A 785 20.24 -16.87 8.17
C PRO A 785 21.70 -16.44 7.95
N THR A 786 22.57 -17.41 7.75
CA THR A 786 23.94 -17.19 7.30
C THR A 786 23.98 -16.69 5.85
N ALA A 787 25.07 -16.05 5.45
CA ALA A 787 25.27 -15.61 4.06
C ALA A 787 25.09 -16.76 3.05
N ALA A 788 25.56 -17.96 3.38
CA ALA A 788 25.40 -19.15 2.52
C ALA A 788 23.94 -19.62 2.42
N GLU A 789 23.13 -19.42 3.46
CA GLU A 789 21.69 -19.70 3.43
C GLU A 789 20.94 -18.68 2.57
N VAL A 790 21.24 -17.40 2.72
CA VAL A 790 20.66 -16.34 1.88
C VAL A 790 20.98 -16.57 0.42
N VAL A 791 22.23 -16.90 0.06
CA VAL A 791 22.59 -17.25 -1.32
C VAL A 791 21.77 -18.44 -1.83
N ARG A 792 21.48 -19.45 -0.99
CA ARG A 792 20.61 -20.56 -1.40
C ARG A 792 19.16 -20.12 -1.59
N LEU A 793 18.61 -19.29 -0.69
CA LEU A 793 17.25 -18.75 -0.79
C LEU A 793 17.06 -17.90 -2.04
N GLN A 794 18.07 -17.10 -2.39
CA GLN A 794 18.10 -16.32 -3.62
C GLN A 794 18.11 -17.22 -4.87
N ASN A 795 18.82 -18.35 -4.84
CA ASN A 795 18.97 -19.26 -5.98
C ASN A 795 17.96 -20.43 -6.03
N ALA A 796 17.06 -20.56 -5.04
CA ALA A 796 16.24 -21.76 -4.82
C ALA A 796 15.29 -22.13 -5.97
N ASP A 797 15.08 -21.26 -6.97
CA ASP A 797 14.17 -21.48 -8.10
C ASP A 797 14.87 -21.77 -9.45
N GLY A 798 16.18 -22.05 -9.44
CA GLY A 798 16.97 -22.35 -10.64
C GLY A 798 17.45 -21.10 -11.39
N PRO A 799 18.46 -21.23 -12.27
CA PRO A 799 19.06 -20.07 -12.94
C PRO A 799 18.05 -19.40 -13.88
N VAL A 800 17.82 -18.10 -13.67
CA VAL A 800 17.25 -17.20 -14.66
C VAL A 800 18.27 -17.14 -15.81
N GLY A 801 17.89 -17.69 -16.96
CA GLY A 801 18.75 -17.83 -18.14
C GLY A 801 18.85 -16.58 -18.99
#